data_AF-A0A4W5M5I5-F1
#
_entry.id   AF-A0A4W5M5I5-F1
#
_cell.length_a   1.000
_cell.length_b   1.000
_cell.length_c   1.000
_cell.angle_alpha   90.00
_cell.angle_beta   90.00
_cell.angle_gamma   90.00
#
_symmetry.space_group_name_H-M   'P 1'
#
loop_
_entity.id
_entity.type
_entity.pdbx_description
1 polymer ?
#
loop_
_entity_poly.entity_id
_entity_poly.type
_entity_poly.pdbx_seq_one_letter_code
_entity_poly.pdbx_strand_id
1 'polypeptide(L)'
;MGSKILICSLLLFCALTTIHSYPNETLYTTNELENTEFGRTFPRHGRMLLHWFANNIDMDSNIMTLHFEPSREDYGFHRYCNKEGLLPSLVNSTDRYYTVGHLNKETVNNNRNNNNHSNAKALPAYVTESFDNCHDSEDNNRDRIILRVSMVSNQNRLGQVYITQLYPHNSGRGSAYDPQNTYSINPNLLRQMRNFTTFPRRIPCAIQKVSGRYQISICRNPCHPYNRLPRAVNDKKKCSYESMKLEVKASEQGTAMISWSNIPKPFLDSGVYVLLFKDNDSKIVLLHTEVHDPSGTISTTEPLNPSLQVRLHKRETDRNGRHPGEEIWRGHEFDDANNEKPVYMKDYDASLVLFVENGKACARLYIKKTFTNWMDEFHSSWVGFYLDGNTGTSEYVRWQWAIHLEIGHSDIADYDVYVYRTDMAMSPGINVRFILWRRYGEKARTASWEIQNPAKEKVEMKGYDASLQIYTEEGYACTRLYIKKSFTDWKDTFECSWVGFYSDEHKGTSEYYNWQWVKSFSKENKSDIWDYDTYLYRSNMAMSPGVQARFMLLNSGDEKARTLPWEIQRLANSNYTVDIKGYDARLQLYVKNGKACARLYIRESFTNWKKEFDKSWVGLYADENTFEYDFHKWVVYFSKESNTGIQNYDSYVFESSMTMHPGVQARFMLHKSGDEKARTLPWKD
;
A
#
# COMPACT_ATOMS: atom_id res chain seq x y z
N MET A 1 22.93 77.30 21.75
CA MET A 1 23.52 76.03 21.26
C MET A 1 22.69 74.89 21.81
N GLY A 2 22.05 74.08 20.96
CA GLY A 2 21.20 72.96 21.40
C GLY A 2 19.82 72.96 20.78
N SER A 3 19.72 72.69 19.47
CA SER A 3 18.45 72.25 18.84
C SER A 3 18.63 71.70 17.42
N LYS A 4 19.80 71.12 17.09
CA LYS A 4 20.05 70.49 15.78
C LYS A 4 20.58 69.05 15.86
N ILE A 5 20.69 68.46 17.06
CA ILE A 5 21.23 67.11 17.26
C ILE A 5 20.13 66.06 17.50
N LEU A 6 18.87 66.45 17.73
CA LEU A 6 17.81 65.48 18.03
C LEU A 6 17.03 64.94 16.81
N ILE A 7 17.21 65.51 15.61
CA ILE A 7 16.45 65.10 14.42
C ILE A 7 17.19 64.04 13.60
N CYS A 8 18.53 64.00 13.66
CA CYS A 8 19.30 62.93 13.02
C CYS A 8 19.23 61.59 13.77
N SER A 9 18.95 61.59 15.08
CA SER A 9 18.80 60.36 15.88
C SER A 9 17.43 59.69 15.73
N LEU A 10 16.38 60.44 15.38
CA LEU A 10 15.05 59.88 15.09
C LEU A 10 14.94 59.32 13.65
N LEU A 11 15.68 59.89 12.69
CA LEU A 11 15.74 59.35 11.32
C LEU A 11 16.67 58.13 11.21
N LEU A 12 17.64 57.94 12.12
CA LEU A 12 18.46 56.73 12.17
C LEU A 12 17.72 55.52 12.76
N PHE A 13 16.70 55.74 13.59
CA PHE A 13 15.89 54.66 14.19
C PHE A 13 14.73 54.19 13.30
N CYS A 14 14.36 54.94 12.26
CA CYS A 14 13.31 54.54 11.30
C CYS A 14 13.85 53.92 10.00
N ALA A 15 15.18 53.79 9.83
CA ALA A 15 15.79 53.20 8.63
C ALA A 15 16.28 51.74 8.80
N LEU A 16 15.95 51.08 9.92
CA LEU A 16 16.38 49.71 10.23
C LEU A 16 15.21 48.77 10.60
N THR A 17 14.01 48.99 10.05
CA THR A 17 13.07 47.88 9.84
C THR A 17 13.21 47.41 8.40
N THR A 18 14.42 47.00 8.00
CA THR A 18 14.55 46.03 6.91
C THR A 18 13.76 44.81 7.37
N ILE A 19 12.57 44.63 6.80
CA ILE A 19 11.82 43.38 6.88
C ILE A 19 12.77 42.33 6.31
N HIS A 20 13.54 41.67 7.17
CA HIS A 20 14.40 40.58 6.78
C HIS A 20 13.46 39.44 6.42
N SER A 21 13.19 39.27 5.13
CA SER A 21 12.58 38.06 4.61
C SER A 21 13.61 36.95 4.77
N TYR A 22 13.44 36.14 5.80
CA TYR A 22 14.10 34.83 5.90
C TYR A 22 13.55 33.93 4.76
N PRO A 23 14.19 32.81 4.44
CA PRO A 23 15.47 32.30 4.93
C PRO A 23 16.68 32.83 4.16
N ASN A 24 17.76 33.14 4.87
CA ASN A 24 19.06 33.53 4.28
C ASN A 24 19.94 32.33 3.90
N GLU A 25 19.55 31.13 4.32
CA GLU A 25 20.33 29.90 4.12
C GLU A 25 19.59 28.95 3.17
N THR A 26 20.34 28.42 2.19
CA THR A 26 19.88 27.41 1.25
C THR A 26 20.65 26.12 1.50
N LEU A 27 19.95 25.00 1.66
CA LEU A 27 20.53 23.68 1.86
C LEU A 27 20.71 22.97 0.51
N TYR A 28 21.93 22.50 0.24
CA TYR A 28 22.36 21.86 -1.00
C TYR A 28 22.55 20.34 -0.85
N THR A 29 22.88 19.87 0.35
CA THR A 29 23.31 18.49 0.58
C THR A 29 22.61 17.85 1.78
N THR A 30 22.54 16.51 1.81
CA THR A 30 21.98 15.78 2.94
C THR A 30 22.78 15.99 4.22
N ASN A 31 24.10 16.23 4.12
CA ASN A 31 24.96 16.54 5.27
C ASN A 31 24.59 17.88 5.91
N GLU A 32 24.23 18.89 5.11
CA GLU A 32 23.73 20.16 5.63
C GLU A 32 22.38 19.97 6.32
N LEU A 33 21.47 19.20 5.72
CA LEU A 33 20.20 18.81 6.36
C LEU A 33 20.45 18.04 7.67
N GLU A 34 21.47 17.18 7.72
CA GLU A 34 21.84 16.41 8.91
C GLU A 34 22.21 17.28 10.10
N ASN A 35 22.78 18.45 9.83
CA ASN A 35 23.19 19.42 10.83
C ASN A 35 22.02 20.27 11.35
N THR A 36 20.86 20.25 10.70
CA THR A 36 19.64 20.91 11.19
C THR A 36 18.89 20.06 12.22
N GLU A 37 17.95 20.67 12.95
CA GLU A 37 17.01 19.97 13.85
C GLU A 37 15.84 19.32 13.11
N PHE A 38 15.64 19.64 11.84
CA PHE A 38 14.47 19.22 11.06
C PHE A 38 14.40 17.69 10.93
N GLY A 39 13.35 17.09 11.51
CA GLY A 39 13.15 15.64 11.52
C GLY A 39 14.30 14.81 12.09
N ARG A 40 15.17 15.39 12.95
CA ARG A 40 16.42 14.76 13.39
C ARG A 40 16.23 13.77 14.55
N THR A 41 15.32 14.06 15.46
CA THR A 41 15.13 13.30 16.71
C THR A 41 13.71 12.76 16.78
N PHE A 42 13.55 11.45 17.01
CA PHE A 42 12.23 10.89 17.31
C PHE A 42 11.53 11.70 18.42
N PRO A 43 10.24 12.03 18.30
CA PRO A 43 9.26 11.59 17.28
C PRO A 43 9.09 12.54 16.07
N ARG A 44 10.09 13.38 15.76
CA ARG A 44 10.06 14.34 14.64
C ARG A 44 10.02 13.64 13.28
N HIS A 45 9.09 14.03 12.41
CA HIS A 45 8.82 13.38 11.11
C HIS A 45 9.41 14.12 9.89
N GLY A 46 10.01 15.29 10.07
CA GLY A 46 10.40 16.20 8.97
C GLY A 46 11.23 15.57 7.86
N ARG A 47 12.19 14.70 8.16
CA ARG A 47 13.02 14.03 7.15
C ARG A 47 12.23 13.02 6.32
N MET A 48 11.31 12.32 6.95
CA MET A 48 10.38 11.37 6.31
C MET A 48 9.43 12.14 5.39
N LEU A 49 8.91 13.27 5.86
CA LEU A 49 8.09 14.19 5.08
C LEU A 49 8.87 14.75 3.87
N LEU A 50 10.13 15.15 4.03
CA LEU A 50 10.95 15.69 2.92
C LEU A 50 11.35 14.61 1.90
N HIS A 51 11.68 13.41 2.36
CA HIS A 51 11.89 12.26 1.49
C HIS A 51 10.64 11.92 0.69
N TRP A 52 9.49 11.85 1.36
CA TRP A 52 8.20 11.65 0.71
C TRP A 52 7.96 12.72 -0.36
N PHE A 53 8.11 13.99 0.01
CA PHE A 53 7.90 15.11 -0.90
C PHE A 53 8.80 15.02 -2.14
N ALA A 54 10.09 14.74 -1.96
CA ALA A 54 11.05 14.61 -3.06
C ALA A 54 10.71 13.49 -4.07
N ASN A 55 10.07 12.41 -3.59
CA ASN A 55 9.59 11.30 -4.43
C ASN A 55 8.23 11.57 -5.09
N ASN A 56 7.55 12.67 -4.75
CA ASN A 56 6.20 12.99 -5.23
C ASN A 56 6.15 14.26 -6.10
N ILE A 57 7.30 14.67 -6.64
CA ILE A 57 7.44 15.74 -7.61
C ILE A 57 8.21 15.22 -8.82
N ASP A 58 7.92 15.76 -9.99
CA ASP A 58 8.74 15.60 -11.18
C ASP A 58 9.86 16.64 -11.17
N MET A 59 11.04 16.24 -11.62
CA MET A 59 12.21 17.12 -11.68
C MET A 59 12.89 16.93 -13.04
N ASP A 60 12.36 17.61 -14.05
CA ASP A 60 13.06 17.76 -15.32
C ASP A 60 14.15 18.82 -15.18
N SER A 61 15.15 18.77 -16.06
CA SER A 61 16.43 19.49 -15.96
C SER A 61 16.35 20.97 -15.55
N ASN A 62 15.22 21.67 -15.76
CA ASN A 62 15.00 23.05 -15.33
C ASN A 62 13.59 23.35 -14.75
N ILE A 63 12.70 22.36 -14.61
CA ILE A 63 11.31 22.58 -14.18
C ILE A 63 10.93 21.51 -13.18
N MET A 64 10.39 21.93 -12.04
CA MET A 64 9.76 21.04 -11.08
C MET A 64 8.24 21.15 -11.20
N THR A 65 7.55 20.02 -11.24
CA THR A 65 6.09 19.94 -11.32
C THR A 65 5.55 19.01 -10.24
N LEU A 66 4.41 19.35 -9.67
CA LEU A 66 3.75 18.51 -8.68
C LEU A 66 2.89 17.45 -9.37
N HIS A 67 2.90 16.21 -8.86
CA HIS A 67 1.94 15.17 -9.27
C HIS A 67 0.60 15.26 -8.53
N PHE A 68 0.40 16.31 -7.75
CA PHE A 68 -0.76 16.52 -6.88
C PHE A 68 -1.14 17.99 -6.85
N GLU A 69 -2.29 18.28 -6.25
CA GLU A 69 -2.85 19.62 -6.20
C GLU A 69 -2.93 20.13 -4.74
N PRO A 70 -2.00 21.01 -4.30
CA PRO A 70 -2.04 21.59 -2.96
C PRO A 70 -3.31 22.38 -2.65
N SER A 71 -4.00 22.94 -3.67
CA SER A 71 -5.27 23.65 -3.44
C SER A 71 -6.45 22.73 -3.12
N ARG A 72 -6.33 21.43 -3.41
CA ARG A 72 -7.29 20.40 -2.97
C ARG A 72 -7.01 19.90 -1.56
N GLU A 73 -6.00 20.47 -0.90
CA GLU A 73 -5.51 20.00 0.39
C GLU A 73 -4.98 18.57 0.36
N ASP A 74 -4.52 18.09 -0.80
CA ASP A 74 -3.86 16.78 -0.92
C ASP A 74 -2.78 16.67 0.18
N TYR A 75 -2.67 15.54 0.88
CA TYR A 75 -1.69 15.33 1.96
C TYR A 75 -1.77 16.28 3.18
N GLY A 76 -2.86 17.03 3.32
CA GLY A 76 -2.98 18.07 4.35
C GLY A 76 -2.20 19.34 3.99
N PHE A 77 -1.87 19.53 2.71
CA PHE A 77 -1.44 20.85 2.23
C PHE A 77 -2.53 21.88 2.51
N HIS A 78 -2.15 23.09 2.86
CA HIS A 78 -3.09 24.20 2.99
C HIS A 78 -2.41 25.52 2.69
N ARG A 79 -3.23 26.52 2.37
CA ARG A 79 -2.72 27.84 1.99
C ARG A 79 -1.95 28.46 3.15
N TYR A 80 -0.69 28.79 2.91
CA TYR A 80 0.14 29.56 3.82
C TYR A 80 0.12 31.03 3.42
N CYS A 81 -0.43 31.90 4.27
CA CYS A 81 -0.59 33.32 3.94
C CYS A 81 0.67 34.17 4.17
N ASN A 82 1.72 33.60 4.78
CA ASN A 82 2.98 34.30 5.08
C ASN A 82 2.76 35.68 5.75
N LYS A 83 1.84 35.76 6.72
CA LYS A 83 1.45 37.02 7.37
C LYS A 83 2.56 37.58 8.26
N GLU A 84 3.38 36.68 8.79
CA GLU A 84 4.53 36.94 9.63
C GLU A 84 5.77 37.38 8.84
N GLY A 85 5.73 37.33 7.50
CA GLY A 85 6.88 37.67 6.65
C GLY A 85 8.04 36.69 6.76
N LEU A 86 7.76 35.41 7.05
CA LEU A 86 8.75 34.34 7.14
C LEU A 86 9.47 34.10 5.81
N LEU A 87 8.76 34.26 4.69
CA LEU A 87 9.22 34.03 3.33
C LEU A 87 9.14 35.32 2.48
N PRO A 88 9.79 35.39 1.29
CA PRO A 88 9.64 36.52 0.39
C PRO A 88 8.19 36.82 0.00
N SER A 89 7.86 38.08 -0.25
CA SER A 89 6.55 38.45 -0.79
C SER A 89 6.38 37.94 -2.23
N LEU A 90 5.19 37.47 -2.57
CA LEU A 90 4.87 37.00 -3.91
C LEU A 90 4.70 38.20 -4.85
N VAL A 91 5.53 38.25 -5.89
CA VAL A 91 5.48 39.32 -6.91
C VAL A 91 4.37 39.05 -7.94
N ASN A 92 4.17 37.77 -8.30
CA ASN A 92 3.14 37.35 -9.24
C ASN A 92 1.83 37.09 -8.49
N SER A 93 0.73 37.70 -8.94
CA SER A 93 -0.60 37.55 -8.32
C SER A 93 -1.17 36.13 -8.39
N THR A 94 -0.63 35.30 -9.28
CA THR A 94 -1.02 33.89 -9.48
C THR A 94 -0.23 32.91 -8.62
N ASP A 95 0.87 33.35 -8.00
CA ASP A 95 1.64 32.48 -7.13
C ASP A 95 0.94 32.34 -5.78
N ARG A 96 1.10 31.19 -5.13
CA ARG A 96 0.59 30.93 -3.78
C ARG A 96 1.60 30.12 -2.99
N TYR A 97 1.62 30.35 -1.67
CA TYR A 97 2.33 29.48 -0.74
C TYR A 97 1.39 28.43 -0.15
N TYR A 98 1.87 27.20 -0.05
CA TYR A 98 1.18 26.09 0.63
C TYR A 98 2.12 25.44 1.64
N THR A 99 1.60 25.00 2.77
CA THR A 99 2.38 24.32 3.82
C THR A 99 1.80 22.94 4.12
N VAL A 100 2.65 21.98 4.46
CA VAL A 100 2.29 20.60 4.84
C VAL A 100 3.11 20.15 6.05
N GLY A 101 2.65 19.08 6.70
CA GLY A 101 3.32 18.44 7.83
C GLY A 101 2.57 18.59 9.15
N HIS A 102 1.42 19.25 9.15
CA HIS A 102 0.52 19.25 10.30
C HIS A 102 -0.28 17.95 10.35
N LEU A 103 0.01 17.11 11.35
CA LEU A 103 -0.57 15.77 11.49
C LEU A 103 -1.75 15.69 12.47
N ASN A 104 -2.14 16.80 13.13
CA ASN A 104 -3.25 16.76 14.09
C ASN A 104 -4.56 16.59 13.32
N LYS A 105 -5.41 15.69 13.81
CA LYS A 105 -6.62 15.23 13.15
C LYS A 105 -7.88 15.99 13.60
N GLU A 106 -7.79 17.21 14.14
CA GLU A 106 -8.84 17.73 15.03
C GLU A 106 -10.27 17.64 14.48
N THR A 107 -11.07 17.10 15.40
CA THR A 107 -12.44 16.62 15.37
C THR A 107 -13.44 17.74 15.13
N VAL A 108 -14.52 17.39 14.42
CA VAL A 108 -15.76 18.18 14.37
C VAL A 108 -16.30 18.33 15.79
N ASN A 109 -15.93 19.42 16.47
CA ASN A 109 -16.66 19.91 17.63
C ASN A 109 -17.25 21.26 17.26
N ASN A 110 -18.57 21.32 17.35
CA ASN A 110 -19.42 22.48 17.05
C ASN A 110 -18.92 23.76 17.73
N ASN A 111 -18.03 24.49 17.09
CA ASN A 111 -17.88 25.92 17.27
C ASN A 111 -17.31 26.54 16.00
N ARG A 112 -18.02 27.56 15.52
CA ARG A 112 -17.71 28.31 14.31
C ARG A 112 -16.29 28.87 14.39
N ASN A 113 -15.43 28.37 13.49
CA ASN A 113 -14.12 28.87 13.03
C ASN A 113 -13.01 27.81 13.13
N ASN A 114 -13.18 26.65 12.50
CA ASN A 114 -12.10 25.67 12.33
C ASN A 114 -11.63 25.64 10.88
N ASN A 115 -10.37 26.01 10.66
CA ASN A 115 -9.62 25.61 9.46
C ASN A 115 -9.30 24.12 9.63
N ASN A 116 -10.19 23.27 9.13
CA ASN A 116 -10.01 21.82 9.06
C ASN A 116 -8.82 21.52 8.14
N HIS A 117 -7.84 20.76 8.60
CA HIS A 117 -6.71 20.28 7.77
C HIS A 117 -6.82 18.75 7.61
N SER A 118 -7.99 18.28 7.14
CA SER A 118 -8.49 16.91 7.33
C SER A 118 -7.83 15.83 6.47
N ASN A 119 -6.90 16.17 5.59
CA ASN A 119 -6.34 15.25 4.60
C ASN A 119 -4.90 14.77 4.90
N ALA A 120 -4.38 15.04 6.11
CA ALA A 120 -3.07 14.53 6.53
C ALA A 120 -2.98 12.99 6.55
N LYS A 121 -4.13 12.29 6.61
CA LYS A 121 -4.23 10.82 6.52
C LYS A 121 -3.65 10.26 5.23
N ALA A 122 -3.67 11.02 4.14
CA ALA A 122 -3.12 10.57 2.86
C ALA A 122 -1.59 10.45 2.86
N LEU A 123 -0.88 11.01 3.85
CA LEU A 123 0.58 10.83 3.97
C LEU A 123 0.91 9.36 4.25
N PRO A 124 1.98 8.80 3.65
CA PRO A 124 2.35 7.41 3.92
C PRO A 124 2.60 7.15 5.39
N ALA A 125 2.33 5.92 5.84
CA ALA A 125 2.51 5.52 7.24
C ALA A 125 3.91 5.84 7.77
N TYR A 126 4.97 5.65 6.98
CA TYR A 126 6.32 6.00 7.42
C TYR A 126 6.47 7.51 7.73
N VAL A 127 5.62 8.40 7.25
CA VAL A 127 5.63 9.82 7.62
C VAL A 127 4.84 10.09 8.91
N THR A 128 3.74 9.38 9.15
CA THR A 128 2.79 9.67 10.24
C THR A 128 2.97 8.80 11.48
N GLU A 129 3.61 7.63 11.35
CA GLU A 129 3.66 6.59 12.38
C GLU A 129 4.31 7.06 13.69
N SER A 130 5.34 7.89 13.63
CA SER A 130 5.95 8.47 14.84
C SER A 130 5.00 9.40 15.59
N PHE A 131 4.13 10.10 14.86
CA PHE A 131 3.10 10.94 15.46
C PHE A 131 1.98 10.10 16.09
N ASP A 132 1.49 9.08 15.38
CA ASP A 132 0.43 8.20 15.86
C ASP A 132 0.88 7.35 17.07
N ASN A 133 2.15 6.99 17.19
CA ASN A 133 2.64 6.18 18.32
C ASN A 133 3.17 7.01 19.51
N CYS A 134 3.22 8.34 19.41
CA CYS A 134 3.75 9.21 20.47
C CYS A 134 2.84 10.39 20.77
N HIS A 135 1.56 10.11 21.02
CA HIS A 135 0.54 11.13 21.27
C HIS A 135 0.88 12.09 22.42
N ASP A 136 1.63 11.64 23.43
CA ASP A 136 2.01 12.47 24.59
C ASP A 136 3.27 13.33 24.36
N SER A 137 3.92 13.24 23.19
CA SER A 137 5.11 14.01 22.90
C SER A 137 4.77 15.33 22.21
N GLU A 138 5.20 16.44 22.83
CA GLU A 138 5.05 17.78 22.27
C GLU A 138 5.89 18.05 21.01
N ASP A 139 6.83 17.16 20.68
CA ASP A 139 7.72 17.30 19.53
C ASP A 139 7.23 16.55 18.28
N ASN A 140 6.19 15.73 18.37
CA ASN A 140 5.78 14.80 17.31
C ASN A 140 5.15 15.44 16.06
N ASN A 141 4.82 16.74 16.11
CA ASN A 141 4.08 17.43 15.04
C ASN A 141 4.60 18.84 14.73
N ARG A 142 5.93 19.02 14.78
CA ARG A 142 6.56 20.35 14.61
C ARG A 142 7.05 20.64 13.21
N ASP A 143 7.45 19.62 12.45
CA ASP A 143 8.11 19.82 11.15
C ASP A 143 7.13 20.24 10.04
N ARG A 144 7.53 21.18 9.19
CA ARG A 144 6.74 21.69 8.07
C ARG A 144 7.56 21.85 6.79
N ILE A 145 6.92 21.61 5.65
CA ILE A 145 7.43 21.96 4.31
C ILE A 145 6.52 23.04 3.73
N ILE A 146 7.09 24.12 3.19
CA ILE A 146 6.36 25.18 2.51
C ILE A 146 6.75 25.23 1.03
N LEU A 147 5.77 25.30 0.14
CA LEU A 147 5.94 25.34 -1.30
C LEU A 147 5.47 26.68 -1.86
N ARG A 148 6.22 27.25 -2.80
CA ARG A 148 5.73 28.29 -3.71
C ARG A 148 5.27 27.63 -5.01
N VAL A 149 4.00 27.74 -5.34
CA VAL A 149 3.40 27.14 -6.55
C VAL A 149 2.87 28.23 -7.47
N SER A 150 3.18 28.14 -8.75
CA SER A 150 2.68 29.04 -9.80
C SER A 150 1.43 28.45 -10.46
N MET A 151 0.33 29.20 -10.43
CA MET A 151 -0.99 28.76 -10.93
C MET A 151 -1.31 29.19 -12.36
N VAL A 152 -0.30 29.56 -13.15
CA VAL A 152 -0.47 30.18 -14.49
C VAL A 152 -0.86 29.17 -15.59
N SER A 153 -0.72 27.86 -15.35
CA SER A 153 -1.08 26.81 -16.32
C SER A 153 -1.41 25.48 -15.62
N ASN A 154 -2.06 24.57 -16.34
CA ASN A 154 -2.47 23.19 -15.96
C ASN A 154 -1.31 22.24 -15.52
N GLN A 155 -0.22 22.76 -14.97
CA GLN A 155 1.04 22.03 -14.73
C GLN A 155 1.58 22.16 -13.30
N ASN A 156 0.84 22.75 -12.35
CA ASN A 156 1.22 22.87 -10.92
C ASN A 156 2.72 23.12 -10.72
N ARG A 157 3.22 24.15 -11.40
CA ARG A 157 4.66 24.41 -11.49
C ARG A 157 5.19 24.80 -10.11
N LEU A 158 6.11 23.99 -9.61
CA LEU A 158 6.77 24.22 -8.34
C LEU A 158 7.90 25.22 -8.54
N GLY A 159 7.83 26.34 -7.82
CA GLY A 159 8.82 27.42 -7.87
C GLY A 159 9.96 27.20 -6.87
N GLN A 160 9.63 27.18 -5.57
CA GLN A 160 10.61 27.07 -4.49
C GLN A 160 10.07 26.21 -3.35
N VAL A 161 10.95 25.45 -2.71
CA VAL A 161 10.67 24.60 -1.55
C VAL A 161 11.41 25.14 -0.34
N TYR A 162 10.74 25.16 0.81
CA TYR A 162 11.28 25.57 2.09
C TYR A 162 10.97 24.50 3.14
N ILE A 163 11.87 24.33 4.10
CA ILE A 163 11.60 23.56 5.33
C ILE A 163 11.62 24.48 6.53
N THR A 164 10.83 24.15 7.54
CA THR A 164 10.72 24.92 8.78
C THR A 164 10.17 24.06 9.92
N GLN A 165 10.11 24.62 11.11
CA GLN A 165 9.52 23.98 12.29
C GLN A 165 8.64 24.97 13.05
N LEU A 166 7.67 24.46 13.79
CA LEU A 166 7.00 25.24 14.83
C LEU A 166 7.88 25.32 16.08
N TYR A 167 7.73 26.39 16.87
CA TYR A 167 8.31 26.44 18.21
C TYR A 167 7.80 25.29 19.09
N PRO A 168 8.57 24.87 20.12
CA PRO A 168 8.07 23.90 21.09
C PRO A 168 6.80 24.43 21.78
N HIS A 169 5.83 23.57 22.07
CA HIS A 169 4.55 23.98 22.65
C HIS A 169 4.72 24.81 23.94
N ASN A 170 5.63 24.38 24.81
CA ASN A 170 5.94 25.04 26.08
C ASN A 170 6.78 26.33 25.99
N SER A 171 7.12 26.81 24.79
CA SER A 171 7.91 28.04 24.61
C SER A 171 7.11 29.33 24.83
N GLY A 172 5.78 29.24 25.00
CA GLY A 172 4.88 30.39 25.04
C GLY A 172 4.71 31.09 23.69
N ARG A 173 5.30 30.56 22.61
CA ARG A 173 5.21 31.09 21.24
C ARG A 173 4.14 30.41 20.37
N GLY A 174 3.39 29.47 20.95
CA GLY A 174 2.26 28.79 20.31
C GLY A 174 2.65 28.03 19.03
N SER A 175 1.78 28.10 18.03
CA SER A 175 1.95 27.47 16.70
C SER A 175 2.70 28.34 15.69
N ALA A 176 3.53 29.29 16.16
CA ALA A 176 4.33 30.13 15.28
C ALA A 176 5.48 29.36 14.63
N TYR A 177 5.74 29.67 13.37
CA TYR A 177 6.91 29.18 12.63
C TYR A 177 8.20 29.77 13.20
N ASP A 178 9.26 28.97 13.22
CA ASP A 178 10.58 29.34 13.74
C ASP A 178 11.49 29.86 12.60
N PRO A 179 11.73 31.19 12.51
CA PRO A 179 12.55 31.76 11.44
C PRO A 179 14.01 31.31 11.50
N GLN A 180 14.53 30.96 12.69
CA GLN A 180 15.92 30.52 12.85
C GLN A 180 16.16 29.10 12.32
N ASN A 181 15.08 28.32 12.19
CA ASN A 181 15.11 26.97 11.65
C ASN A 181 14.31 26.87 10.35
N THR A 182 14.30 27.94 9.57
CA THR A 182 13.69 27.99 8.24
C THR A 182 14.78 28.07 7.18
N TYR A 183 14.69 27.20 6.17
CA TYR A 183 15.71 27.07 5.13
C TYR A 183 15.08 26.93 3.75
N SER A 184 15.72 27.50 2.74
CA SER A 184 15.41 27.20 1.34
C SER A 184 16.06 25.87 0.94
N ILE A 185 15.37 25.07 0.12
CA ILE A 185 15.89 23.79 -0.36
C ILE A 185 16.36 23.92 -1.79
N ASN A 186 17.61 23.53 -2.05
CA ASN A 186 18.12 23.40 -3.41
C ASN A 186 17.57 22.11 -4.08
N PRO A 187 17.24 22.12 -5.38
CA PRO A 187 16.81 20.91 -6.10
C PRO A 187 17.80 19.73 -6.01
N ASN A 188 19.11 19.97 -5.87
CA ASN A 188 20.10 18.91 -5.66
C ASN A 188 19.89 18.14 -4.36
N LEU A 189 19.43 18.81 -3.29
CA LEU A 189 19.06 18.15 -2.04
C LEU A 189 17.83 17.27 -2.26
N LEU A 190 16.80 17.74 -2.98
CA LEU A 190 15.62 16.92 -3.30
C LEU A 190 16.00 15.65 -4.09
N ARG A 191 16.93 15.75 -5.04
CA ARG A 191 17.45 14.58 -5.77
C ARG A 191 18.14 13.57 -4.86
N GLN A 192 18.95 14.03 -3.92
CA GLN A 192 19.56 13.16 -2.90
C GLN A 192 18.49 12.55 -1.99
N MET A 193 17.48 13.33 -1.62
CA MET A 193 16.37 12.87 -0.78
C MET A 193 15.56 11.74 -1.42
N ARG A 194 15.45 11.67 -2.76
CA ARG A 194 14.77 10.54 -3.44
C ARG A 194 15.41 9.18 -3.12
N ASN A 195 16.74 9.13 -3.11
CA ASN A 195 17.51 7.91 -2.82
C ASN A 195 17.90 7.78 -1.35
N PHE A 196 17.30 8.60 -0.49
CA PHE A 196 17.56 8.58 0.95
C PHE A 196 16.94 7.33 1.57
N THR A 197 17.64 6.21 1.42
CA THR A 197 17.34 4.91 2.02
C THR A 197 17.78 4.82 3.48
N THR A 198 18.56 5.81 3.93
CA THR A 198 19.04 5.94 5.30
C THR A 198 18.11 6.83 6.11
N PHE A 199 16.83 6.46 6.24
CA PHE A 199 16.22 6.69 7.55
C PHE A 199 17.08 5.88 8.52
N PRO A 200 17.72 6.49 9.52
CA PRO A 200 18.54 5.72 10.43
C PRO A 200 17.63 4.68 11.08
N ARG A 201 17.72 3.43 10.59
CA ARG A 201 17.25 2.15 11.17
C ARG A 201 17.76 1.93 12.61
N ARG A 202 18.25 2.98 13.27
CA ARG A 202 19.01 3.05 14.52
C ARG A 202 18.87 4.43 15.19
N ILE A 203 17.68 4.79 15.69
CA ILE A 203 17.59 5.63 16.90
C ILE A 203 16.91 4.94 18.10
N PRO A 204 17.71 4.27 18.93
CA PRO A 204 17.18 3.71 20.19
C PRO A 204 17.33 4.44 21.52
N CYS A 205 16.45 4.03 22.44
CA CYS A 205 16.39 4.34 23.87
C CYS A 205 17.23 3.36 24.74
N ALA A 206 17.60 3.78 25.97
CA ALA A 206 18.73 3.29 26.80
C ALA A 206 18.43 2.14 27.82
N ILE A 207 19.47 1.50 28.39
CA ILE A 207 19.45 0.65 29.62
C ILE A 207 20.63 1.01 30.57
N GLN A 208 20.40 0.97 31.90
CA GLN A 208 21.34 1.33 32.97
C GLN A 208 21.77 0.11 33.84
N LYS A 209 22.96 0.15 34.46
CA LYS A 209 23.50 -0.90 35.36
C LYS A 209 23.48 -0.42 36.82
N VAL A 210 22.84 -1.17 37.73
CA VAL A 210 22.89 -0.89 39.18
C VAL A 210 23.39 -2.12 39.94
N SER A 211 24.41 -1.92 40.78
CA SER A 211 24.86 -2.85 41.85
C SER A 211 25.13 -4.31 41.47
N GLY A 212 26.00 -4.56 40.48
CA GLY A 212 26.69 -5.85 40.33
C GLY A 212 25.86 -7.09 39.96
N ARG A 213 24.55 -6.95 39.74
CA ARG A 213 23.68 -7.99 39.18
C ARG A 213 23.11 -7.52 37.84
N TYR A 214 23.14 -8.39 36.85
CA TYR A 214 22.39 -8.19 35.61
C TYR A 214 20.91 -8.31 35.94
N GLN A 215 20.20 -7.18 36.03
CA GLN A 215 18.74 -7.15 35.95
C GLN A 215 18.35 -6.67 34.56
N ILE A 216 17.52 -7.45 33.87
CA ILE A 216 16.85 -7.04 32.65
C ILE A 216 15.78 -6.02 33.07
N SER A 217 16.10 -4.72 32.96
CA SER A 217 15.06 -3.69 33.05
C SER A 217 14.36 -3.62 31.70
N ILE A 218 13.17 -4.20 31.64
CA ILE A 218 12.21 -3.99 30.55
C ILE A 218 11.96 -2.47 30.49
N CYS A 219 12.22 -1.85 29.35
CA CYS A 219 11.79 -0.47 29.12
C CYS A 219 10.26 -0.45 29.18
N ARG A 220 9.69 0.00 30.30
CA ARG A 220 8.28 0.36 30.35
C ARG A 220 8.11 1.64 29.54
N ASN A 221 7.36 1.52 28.45
CA ASN A 221 6.71 2.54 27.62
C ASN A 221 7.58 3.75 27.19
N PRO A 222 7.77 4.01 25.89
CA PRO A 222 8.38 5.25 25.43
C PRO A 222 7.34 6.38 25.45
N CYS A 223 6.79 6.73 26.61
CA CYS A 223 6.05 7.98 26.89
C CYS A 223 5.70 8.04 28.39
N HIS A 224 6.50 8.77 29.20
CA HIS A 224 6.03 9.52 30.38
C HIS A 224 7.15 10.44 30.95
N PRO A 225 6.81 11.57 31.60
CA PRO A 225 7.74 12.68 31.82
C PRO A 225 8.37 12.74 33.23
N TYR A 226 9.54 13.41 33.30
CA TYR A 226 10.28 13.96 34.46
C TYR A 226 10.94 13.03 35.50
N ASN A 227 12.29 13.11 35.59
CA ASN A 227 12.99 13.61 36.78
C ASN A 227 14.46 14.02 36.49
N ARG A 228 14.93 15.06 37.20
CA ARG A 228 16.18 15.82 36.97
C ARG A 228 17.48 15.06 37.38
N LEU A 229 18.47 15.05 36.45
CA LEU A 229 19.97 15.09 36.56
C LEU A 229 20.71 14.00 37.40
N PRO A 230 22.04 13.70 37.22
CA PRO A 230 23.10 14.47 36.53
C PRO A 230 24.04 13.71 35.54
N ARG A 231 24.87 14.54 34.88
CA ARG A 231 26.05 14.32 34.00
C ARG A 231 26.96 13.12 34.37
N ALA A 232 27.13 12.15 33.46
CA ALA A 232 28.40 11.43 33.23
C ALA A 232 28.43 10.66 31.90
N VAL A 233 29.60 10.78 31.27
CA VAL A 233 30.17 10.33 29.99
C VAL A 233 30.01 8.84 29.63
N ASN A 234 29.83 8.61 28.32
CA ASN A 234 30.09 7.43 27.46
C ASN A 234 29.77 6.02 27.96
N ASP A 235 28.70 5.43 27.42
CA ASP A 235 28.79 4.36 26.40
C ASP A 235 27.40 4.00 25.87
N LYS A 236 27.17 4.19 24.56
CA LYS A 236 25.85 4.11 23.91
C LYS A 236 25.66 2.77 23.20
N LYS A 237 24.73 1.92 23.65
CA LYS A 237 24.13 0.82 22.86
C LYS A 237 22.60 0.87 22.93
N LYS A 238 21.97 0.52 21.81
CA LYS A 238 20.74 1.12 21.25
C LYS A 238 19.85 -0.01 20.59
N CYS A 239 18.55 -0.23 20.93
CA CYS A 239 17.46 -1.01 20.22
C CYS A 239 16.43 -0.27 19.28
N SER A 240 16.33 -0.58 17.97
CA SER A 240 15.44 0.11 16.98
C SER A 240 14.16 -0.67 16.67
N TYR A 241 12.99 -0.01 16.56
CA TYR A 241 11.67 -0.62 16.32
C TYR A 241 10.96 -0.17 15.03
N GLU A 242 11.65 0.53 14.12
CA GLU A 242 11.08 1.21 12.95
C GLU A 242 10.62 0.29 11.78
N SER A 243 10.58 -1.03 11.97
CA SER A 243 10.24 -1.98 10.89
C SER A 243 8.90 -2.71 11.09
N MET A 244 8.26 -2.56 12.25
CA MET A 244 6.98 -3.20 12.54
C MET A 244 5.85 -2.47 11.80
N LYS A 245 5.00 -3.21 11.08
CA LYS A 245 3.83 -2.62 10.39
C LYS A 245 2.54 -3.30 10.77
N LEU A 246 1.47 -2.52 10.91
CA LEU A 246 0.09 -2.96 11.09
C LEU A 246 -0.80 -2.25 10.08
N GLU A 247 -1.54 -3.00 9.28
CA GLU A 247 -2.30 -2.47 8.14
C GLU A 247 -3.69 -3.12 8.04
N VAL A 248 -4.66 -2.34 7.57
CA VAL A 248 -5.95 -2.86 7.07
C VAL A 248 -5.84 -3.00 5.55
N LYS A 249 -6.25 -4.14 5.02
CA LYS A 249 -6.19 -4.49 3.60
C LYS A 249 -7.55 -5.00 3.11
N ALA A 250 -7.76 -5.04 1.80
CA ALA A 250 -8.94 -5.58 1.16
C ALA A 250 -8.86 -7.10 0.97
N SER A 251 -9.94 -7.80 1.31
CA SER A 251 -10.17 -9.18 0.86
C SER A 251 -10.74 -9.21 -0.56
N GLU A 252 -10.81 -10.39 -1.18
CA GLU A 252 -11.47 -10.55 -2.47
C GLU A 252 -12.98 -10.27 -2.42
N GLN A 253 -13.58 -10.36 -1.23
CA GLN A 253 -15.01 -10.17 -1.01
C GLN A 253 -15.36 -8.72 -0.63
N GLY A 254 -14.37 -7.82 -0.53
CA GLY A 254 -14.61 -6.44 -0.08
C GLY A 254 -14.71 -6.30 1.43
N THR A 255 -14.27 -7.31 2.19
CA THR A 255 -14.15 -7.21 3.65
C THR A 255 -12.76 -6.75 4.06
N ALA A 256 -12.64 -6.23 5.28
CA ALA A 256 -11.36 -5.86 5.86
C ALA A 256 -10.54 -7.10 6.23
N MET A 257 -9.24 -7.02 5.99
CA MET A 257 -8.23 -8.00 6.40
C MET A 257 -7.18 -7.27 7.22
N ILE A 258 -6.79 -7.83 8.36
CA ILE A 258 -5.68 -7.30 9.13
C ILE A 258 -4.38 -7.92 8.64
N SER A 259 -3.34 -7.10 8.47
CA SER A 259 -2.00 -7.53 8.10
C SER A 259 -0.99 -7.00 9.11
N TRP A 260 -0.09 -7.84 9.60
CA TRP A 260 1.03 -7.43 10.44
C TRP A 260 2.37 -7.95 9.91
N SER A 261 3.44 -7.20 10.15
CA SER A 261 4.79 -7.63 9.82
C SER A 261 5.83 -7.16 10.83
N ASN A 262 6.87 -7.96 11.00
CA ASN A 262 8.05 -7.69 11.82
C ASN A 262 7.74 -7.37 13.29
N ILE A 263 6.76 -8.04 13.90
CA ILE A 263 6.53 -7.93 15.35
C ILE A 263 7.78 -8.45 16.08
N PRO A 264 8.43 -7.62 16.92
CA PRO A 264 9.63 -8.02 17.64
C PRO A 264 9.41 -9.26 18.52
N LYS A 265 10.37 -10.20 18.47
CA LYS A 265 10.38 -11.42 19.28
C LYS A 265 10.10 -11.19 20.78
N PRO A 266 10.63 -10.15 21.46
CA PRO A 266 10.30 -9.90 22.86
C PRO A 266 8.80 -9.69 23.13
N PHE A 267 8.06 -9.11 22.19
CA PHE A 267 6.61 -8.96 22.32
C PHE A 267 5.91 -10.31 22.12
N LEU A 268 6.32 -11.08 21.12
CA LEU A 268 5.79 -12.43 20.88
C LEU A 268 6.02 -13.37 22.08
N ASP A 269 7.21 -13.32 22.68
CA ASP A 269 7.56 -14.11 23.87
C ASP A 269 6.66 -13.76 25.07
N SER A 270 6.29 -12.47 25.23
CA SER A 270 5.33 -12.02 26.25
C SER A 270 3.87 -12.33 25.91
N GLY A 271 3.58 -12.61 24.64
CA GLY A 271 2.24 -12.75 24.08
C GLY A 271 1.62 -11.40 23.72
N VAL A 272 1.01 -11.34 22.54
CA VAL A 272 0.38 -10.14 22.00
C VAL A 272 -0.90 -10.48 21.24
N TYR A 273 -1.79 -9.49 21.16
CA TYR A 273 -3.00 -9.55 20.36
C TYR A 273 -2.94 -8.48 19.26
N VAL A 274 -3.45 -8.84 18.09
CA VAL A 274 -3.80 -7.88 17.04
C VAL A 274 -5.30 -7.67 17.05
N LEU A 275 -5.71 -6.40 17.09
CA LEU A 275 -7.11 -5.98 17.24
C LEU A 275 -7.50 -5.08 16.08
N LEU A 276 -8.73 -5.26 15.57
CA LEU A 276 -9.38 -4.33 14.66
C LEU A 276 -10.40 -3.49 15.42
N PHE A 277 -10.30 -2.17 15.30
CA PHE A 277 -11.21 -1.20 15.87
C PHE A 277 -12.05 -0.55 14.77
N LYS A 278 -13.25 -0.10 15.16
CA LYS A 278 -14.17 0.63 14.27
C LYS A 278 -13.57 1.92 13.73
N ASP A 279 -12.88 2.67 14.60
CA ASP A 279 -12.22 3.91 14.26
C ASP A 279 -11.02 4.18 15.18
N ASN A 280 -10.25 5.22 14.86
CA ASN A 280 -9.03 5.55 15.60
C ASN A 280 -9.28 5.92 17.08
N ASP A 281 -10.42 6.54 17.40
CA ASP A 281 -10.70 7.07 18.74
C ASP A 281 -11.63 6.16 19.55
N SER A 282 -12.27 5.21 18.88
CA SER A 282 -13.21 4.28 19.46
C SER A 282 -12.54 3.20 20.30
N LYS A 283 -13.28 2.75 21.32
CA LYS A 283 -12.99 1.56 22.12
C LYS A 283 -13.70 0.31 21.61
N ILE A 284 -14.47 0.42 20.53
CA ILE A 284 -15.23 -0.68 19.94
C ILE A 284 -14.26 -1.57 19.16
N VAL A 285 -14.00 -2.76 19.71
CA VAL A 285 -13.23 -3.83 19.09
C VAL A 285 -14.16 -4.67 18.22
N LEU A 286 -13.83 -4.79 16.94
CA LEU A 286 -14.56 -5.60 15.96
C LEU A 286 -14.02 -7.03 15.91
N LEU A 287 -12.70 -7.19 16.03
CA LEU A 287 -12.02 -8.49 16.04
C LEU A 287 -10.77 -8.40 16.91
N HIS A 288 -10.42 -9.49 17.58
CA HIS A 288 -9.11 -9.65 18.21
C HIS A 288 -8.59 -11.09 18.04
N THR A 289 -7.28 -11.24 17.92
CA THR A 289 -6.62 -12.55 17.81
C THR A 289 -5.24 -12.50 18.45
N GLU A 290 -4.90 -13.56 19.21
CA GLU A 290 -3.55 -13.74 19.75
C GLU A 290 -2.63 -14.14 18.60
N VAL A 291 -1.47 -13.49 18.49
CA VAL A 291 -0.51 -13.76 17.41
C VAL A 291 0.80 -14.29 17.97
N HIS A 292 1.37 -15.28 17.27
CA HIS A 292 2.61 -15.95 17.66
C HIS A 292 3.74 -15.76 16.64
N ASP A 293 3.38 -15.45 15.40
CA ASP A 293 4.31 -15.21 14.32
C ASP A 293 4.60 -13.72 14.14
N PRO A 294 5.84 -13.34 13.79
CA PRO A 294 6.23 -11.95 13.59
C PRO A 294 5.47 -11.26 12.45
N SER A 295 4.94 -12.03 11.51
CA SER A 295 4.21 -11.52 10.34
C SER A 295 3.04 -12.46 10.02
N GLY A 296 1.94 -11.90 9.51
CA GLY A 296 0.75 -12.68 9.17
C GLY A 296 -0.43 -11.83 8.75
N THR A 297 -1.52 -12.50 8.39
CA THR A 297 -2.78 -11.86 7.98
C THR A 297 -3.98 -12.60 8.56
N ILE A 298 -5.07 -11.89 8.82
CA ILE A 298 -6.35 -12.47 9.23
C ILE A 298 -7.52 -11.75 8.56
N SER A 299 -8.39 -12.51 7.91
CA SER A 299 -9.60 -11.98 7.28
C SER A 299 -10.70 -11.73 8.32
N THR A 300 -11.48 -10.67 8.10
CA THR A 300 -12.63 -10.33 8.94
C THR A 300 -13.94 -10.42 8.17
N THR A 301 -15.06 -10.43 8.89
CA THR A 301 -16.41 -10.30 8.32
C THR A 301 -16.84 -8.85 8.12
N GLU A 302 -16.06 -7.89 8.63
CA GLU A 302 -16.38 -6.47 8.55
C GLU A 302 -16.17 -5.97 7.13
N PRO A 303 -17.12 -5.23 6.52
CA PRO A 303 -16.89 -4.58 5.24
C PRO A 303 -15.69 -3.64 5.32
N LEU A 304 -14.88 -3.61 4.26
CA LEU A 304 -13.77 -2.65 4.18
C LEU A 304 -14.34 -1.24 4.11
N ASN A 305 -14.03 -0.44 5.12
CA ASN A 305 -14.56 0.89 5.29
C ASN A 305 -13.48 1.85 5.78
N PRO A 306 -13.58 3.14 5.41
CA PRO A 306 -12.71 4.14 6.00
C PRO A 306 -12.88 4.17 7.52
N SER A 307 -11.85 4.67 8.20
CA SER A 307 -11.72 4.74 9.66
C SER A 307 -11.25 3.45 10.34
N LEU A 308 -11.39 2.27 9.73
CA LEU A 308 -10.94 1.03 10.36
C LEU A 308 -9.48 1.10 10.81
N GLN A 309 -9.20 0.63 12.03
CA GLN A 309 -7.89 0.85 12.66
C GLN A 309 -7.37 -0.43 13.31
N VAL A 310 -6.16 -0.85 12.94
CA VAL A 310 -5.49 -2.01 13.56
C VAL A 310 -4.55 -1.55 14.67
N ARG A 311 -4.53 -2.29 15.78
CA ARG A 311 -3.66 -2.02 16.94
C ARG A 311 -3.09 -3.30 17.52
N LEU A 312 -1.87 -3.24 18.06
CA LEU A 312 -1.22 -4.32 18.79
C LEU A 312 -1.34 -4.08 20.29
N HIS A 313 -1.79 -5.08 21.04
CA HIS A 313 -1.95 -5.01 22.49
C HIS A 313 -1.14 -6.11 23.18
N LYS A 314 -0.68 -5.85 24.41
CA LYS A 314 -0.05 -6.88 25.26
C LYS A 314 -1.09 -7.92 25.63
N ARG A 315 -0.66 -9.17 25.83
CA ARG A 315 -1.49 -10.17 26.50
C ARG A 315 -1.48 -9.89 28.01
N GLU A 316 -2.67 -9.76 28.57
CA GLU A 316 -2.90 -9.79 30.01
C GLU A 316 -3.57 -11.10 30.40
N THR A 317 -3.46 -11.45 31.68
CA THR A 317 -4.06 -12.67 32.22
C THR A 317 -4.67 -12.35 33.56
N ASP A 318 -5.96 -12.61 33.67
CA ASP A 318 -6.74 -12.44 34.89
C ASP A 318 -7.46 -13.76 35.25
N ARG A 319 -8.43 -13.69 36.17
CA ARG A 319 -9.18 -14.88 36.61
C ARG A 319 -10.10 -15.47 35.52
N ASN A 320 -10.39 -14.70 34.47
CA ASN A 320 -11.29 -15.07 33.38
C ASN A 320 -10.54 -15.62 32.16
N GLY A 321 -9.21 -15.55 32.15
CA GLY A 321 -8.36 -16.11 31.11
C GLY A 321 -7.38 -15.09 30.53
N ARG A 322 -6.93 -15.35 29.30
CA ARG A 322 -6.07 -14.43 28.55
C ARG A 322 -6.92 -13.44 27.79
N HIS A 323 -6.56 -12.17 27.82
CA HIS A 323 -7.27 -11.11 27.11
C HIS A 323 -6.30 -10.02 26.61
N PRO A 324 -6.73 -9.18 25.66
CA PRO A 324 -5.98 -7.98 25.30
C PRO A 324 -5.86 -7.01 26.48
N GLY A 325 -4.65 -6.47 26.67
CA GLY A 325 -4.30 -5.48 27.68
C GLY A 325 -3.96 -4.11 27.08
N GLU A 326 -2.91 -3.48 27.59
CA GLU A 326 -2.40 -2.17 27.11
C GLU A 326 -2.00 -2.19 25.62
N GLU A 327 -2.32 -1.10 24.90
CA GLU A 327 -1.88 -0.85 23.52
C GLU A 327 -0.35 -0.62 23.46
N ILE A 328 0.30 -1.27 22.50
CA ILE A 328 1.76 -1.20 22.26
C ILE A 328 2.05 -0.37 21.02
N TRP A 329 1.26 -0.59 19.97
CA TRP A 329 1.49 -0.04 18.65
C TRP A 329 0.18 0.13 17.91
N ARG A 330 0.16 1.10 17.00
CA ARG A 330 -0.99 1.43 16.19
C ARG A 330 -0.59 1.53 14.72
N GLY A 331 -1.39 0.91 13.86
CA GLY A 331 -1.27 1.06 12.40
C GLY A 331 -1.81 2.40 11.91
N HIS A 332 -1.83 2.63 10.60
CA HIS A 332 -2.54 3.79 10.06
C HIS A 332 -4.06 3.54 10.05
N GLU A 333 -4.84 4.62 10.18
CA GLU A 333 -6.29 4.56 10.04
C GLU A 333 -6.65 4.36 8.57
N PHE A 334 -7.51 3.40 8.26
CA PHE A 334 -7.80 3.07 6.88
C PHE A 334 -8.50 4.25 6.16
N ASP A 335 -7.91 4.69 5.05
CA ASP A 335 -8.44 5.74 4.19
C ASP A 335 -9.26 5.15 3.05
N ASP A 336 -10.33 5.83 2.62
CA ASP A 336 -11.22 5.27 1.62
C ASP A 336 -10.59 5.12 0.24
N ALA A 337 -9.56 5.89 -0.10
CA ALA A 337 -8.79 5.73 -1.33
C ALA A 337 -7.49 4.94 -1.08
N ASN A 338 -7.35 4.31 0.09
CA ASN A 338 -6.12 3.66 0.52
C ASN A 338 -4.90 4.59 0.41
N ASN A 339 -5.10 5.87 0.74
CA ASN A 339 -4.10 6.95 0.64
C ASN A 339 -3.61 7.25 -0.79
N GLU A 340 -4.30 6.75 -1.82
CA GLU A 340 -3.98 7.04 -3.21
C GLU A 340 -4.43 8.45 -3.63
N LYS A 341 -3.62 9.09 -4.47
CA LYS A 341 -3.94 10.41 -5.04
C LYS A 341 -4.99 10.27 -6.15
N PRO A 342 -5.90 11.24 -6.30
CA PRO A 342 -6.63 11.39 -7.54
C PRO A 342 -5.69 11.64 -8.72
N VAL A 343 -5.83 10.83 -9.76
CA VAL A 343 -5.05 10.88 -10.99
C VAL A 343 -5.55 12.03 -11.85
N TYR A 344 -4.66 12.99 -12.12
CA TYR A 344 -4.96 14.14 -12.96
C TYR A 344 -5.18 13.72 -14.42
N MET A 345 -6.24 14.26 -15.04
CA MET A 345 -6.54 14.01 -16.44
C MET A 345 -5.75 14.95 -17.33
N LYS A 346 -4.83 14.41 -18.12
CA LYS A 346 -4.01 15.23 -19.02
C LYS A 346 -4.88 16.09 -19.94
N ASP A 347 -4.58 17.39 -19.97
CA ASP A 347 -5.24 18.46 -20.74
C ASP A 347 -6.60 18.94 -20.18
N TYR A 348 -7.05 18.43 -19.03
CA TYR A 348 -8.33 18.79 -18.44
C TYR A 348 -8.17 19.14 -16.96
N ASP A 349 -8.92 20.14 -16.49
CA ASP A 349 -9.00 20.51 -15.08
C ASP A 349 -9.90 19.54 -14.29
N ALA A 350 -9.58 18.25 -14.39
CA ALA A 350 -10.32 17.14 -13.83
C ALA A 350 -9.38 16.06 -13.27
N SER A 351 -9.85 15.26 -12.32
CA SER A 351 -9.08 14.14 -11.74
C SER A 351 -9.97 12.97 -11.35
N LEU A 352 -9.43 11.77 -11.39
CA LEU A 352 -10.14 10.53 -11.11
C LEU A 352 -9.46 9.75 -9.98
N VAL A 353 -10.23 9.26 -9.01
CA VAL A 353 -9.73 8.36 -7.95
C VAL A 353 -10.64 7.15 -7.77
N LEU A 354 -10.04 6.02 -7.45
CA LEU A 354 -10.71 4.79 -7.01
C LEU A 354 -10.77 4.81 -5.49
N PHE A 355 -11.93 4.56 -4.91
CA PHE A 355 -12.11 4.53 -3.46
C PHE A 355 -13.11 3.43 -3.05
N VAL A 356 -13.13 3.08 -1.77
CA VAL A 356 -14.03 2.07 -1.20
C VAL A 356 -15.13 2.71 -0.35
N GLU A 357 -16.34 2.18 -0.49
CA GLU A 357 -17.48 2.52 0.36
C GLU A 357 -18.26 1.24 0.67
N ASN A 358 -18.40 0.88 1.95
CA ASN A 358 -19.07 -0.34 2.41
C ASN A 358 -18.54 -1.63 1.73
N GLY A 359 -17.23 -1.71 1.58
CA GLY A 359 -16.58 -2.84 0.91
C GLY A 359 -16.75 -2.86 -0.60
N LYS A 360 -17.31 -1.80 -1.21
CA LYS A 360 -17.56 -1.72 -2.65
C LYS A 360 -16.60 -0.78 -3.35
N ALA A 361 -16.23 -1.13 -4.58
CA ALA A 361 -15.39 -0.30 -5.44
C ALA A 361 -16.21 0.85 -6.02
N CYS A 362 -15.75 2.07 -5.78
CA CYS A 362 -16.39 3.31 -6.22
C CYS A 362 -15.36 4.23 -6.89
N ALA A 363 -15.84 5.20 -7.66
CA ALA A 363 -14.97 6.17 -8.34
C ALA A 363 -15.44 7.59 -8.07
N ARG A 364 -14.50 8.50 -7.81
CA ARG A 364 -14.76 9.94 -7.67
C ARG A 364 -14.10 10.68 -8.81
N LEU A 365 -14.88 11.52 -9.47
CA LEU A 365 -14.45 12.46 -10.49
C LEU A 365 -14.48 13.87 -9.88
N TYR A 366 -13.31 14.47 -9.74
CA TYR A 366 -13.14 15.86 -9.32
C TYR A 366 -13.11 16.74 -10.56
N ILE A 367 -14.00 17.73 -10.63
CA ILE A 367 -14.05 18.73 -11.70
C ILE A 367 -13.77 20.10 -11.07
N LYS A 368 -12.76 20.82 -11.56
CA LYS A 368 -12.50 22.17 -11.06
C LYS A 368 -13.62 23.12 -11.50
N LYS A 369 -14.08 23.99 -10.62
CA LYS A 369 -15.17 24.95 -10.91
C LYS A 369 -14.86 25.91 -12.06
N THR A 370 -13.58 26.12 -12.38
CA THR A 370 -13.14 26.90 -13.55
C THR A 370 -13.35 26.18 -14.88
N PHE A 371 -13.54 24.85 -14.87
CA PHE A 371 -13.79 24.05 -16.07
C PHE A 371 -15.29 24.04 -16.42
N THR A 372 -15.83 25.19 -16.81
CA THR A 372 -17.28 25.40 -16.89
C THR A 372 -17.97 24.64 -18.03
N ASN A 373 -17.24 24.26 -19.09
CA ASN A 373 -17.78 23.53 -20.25
C ASN A 373 -17.52 22.00 -20.20
N TRP A 374 -17.20 21.47 -19.01
CA TRP A 374 -16.77 20.07 -18.87
C TRP A 374 -17.83 19.05 -19.32
N MET A 375 -19.12 19.34 -19.11
CA MET A 375 -20.22 18.45 -19.52
C MET A 375 -20.26 18.24 -21.04
N ASP A 376 -19.94 19.28 -21.82
CA ASP A 376 -19.89 19.19 -23.27
C ASP A 376 -18.65 18.41 -23.73
N GLU A 377 -17.49 18.69 -23.11
CA GLU A 377 -16.23 18.00 -23.37
C GLU A 377 -16.32 16.49 -23.02
N PHE A 378 -17.00 16.17 -21.91
CA PHE A 378 -17.14 14.81 -21.39
C PHE A 378 -18.47 14.15 -21.73
N HIS A 379 -19.30 14.75 -22.60
CA HIS A 379 -20.66 14.28 -22.92
C HIS A 379 -20.73 12.79 -23.30
N SER A 380 -19.76 12.32 -24.07
CA SER A 380 -19.66 10.91 -24.48
C SER A 380 -18.49 10.20 -23.80
N SER A 381 -17.98 10.69 -22.69
CA SER A 381 -16.86 10.05 -21.97
C SER A 381 -17.37 9.19 -20.83
N TRP A 382 -16.63 8.16 -20.43
CA TRP A 382 -17.08 7.23 -19.40
C TRP A 382 -15.97 6.83 -18.42
N VAL A 383 -16.40 6.44 -17.22
CA VAL A 383 -15.57 5.83 -16.19
C VAL A 383 -15.80 4.33 -16.22
N GLY A 384 -14.72 3.53 -16.28
CA GLY A 384 -14.78 2.07 -16.27
C GLY A 384 -13.93 1.44 -15.16
N PHE A 385 -14.41 0.35 -14.57
CA PHE A 385 -13.71 -0.47 -13.58
C PHE A 385 -13.14 -1.72 -14.23
N TYR A 386 -11.89 -2.06 -13.90
CA TYR A 386 -11.15 -3.17 -14.48
C TYR A 386 -10.54 -4.02 -13.37
N LEU A 387 -10.54 -5.34 -13.54
CA LEU A 387 -9.95 -6.30 -12.59
C LEU A 387 -8.42 -6.41 -12.71
N ASP A 388 -7.86 -5.94 -13.83
CA ASP A 388 -6.43 -5.95 -14.16
C ASP A 388 -6.07 -4.62 -14.85
N GLY A 389 -4.89 -4.09 -14.55
CA GLY A 389 -4.35 -2.91 -15.20
C GLY A 389 -3.95 -3.16 -16.65
N ASN A 390 -3.68 -4.40 -17.06
CA ASN A 390 -3.12 -4.67 -18.38
C ASN A 390 -4.17 -4.98 -19.47
N THR A 391 -5.44 -5.06 -19.10
CA THR A 391 -6.53 -5.37 -20.05
C THR A 391 -6.88 -4.19 -20.94
N GLY A 392 -7.46 -4.49 -22.12
CA GLY A 392 -7.90 -3.48 -23.07
C GLY A 392 -9.03 -2.58 -22.53
N THR A 393 -9.22 -1.39 -23.11
CA THR A 393 -10.22 -0.41 -22.66
C THR A 393 -11.68 -0.86 -22.84
N SER A 394 -11.92 -1.96 -23.54
CA SER A 394 -13.25 -2.58 -23.70
C SER A 394 -13.56 -3.67 -22.67
N GLU A 395 -12.58 -4.07 -21.85
CA GLU A 395 -12.70 -5.17 -20.89
C GLU A 395 -13.14 -4.70 -19.50
N TYR A 396 -13.89 -3.61 -19.43
CA TYR A 396 -14.42 -3.12 -18.17
C TYR A 396 -15.48 -4.08 -17.62
N VAL A 397 -15.54 -4.22 -16.29
CA VAL A 397 -16.56 -5.02 -15.58
C VAL A 397 -17.80 -4.19 -15.26
N ARG A 398 -17.59 -2.91 -14.95
CA ARG A 398 -18.61 -1.90 -14.68
C ARG A 398 -18.21 -0.60 -15.35
N TRP A 399 -19.19 0.17 -15.80
CA TRP A 399 -18.93 1.46 -16.43
C TRP A 399 -20.15 2.38 -16.33
N GLN A 400 -19.90 3.68 -16.39
CA GLN A 400 -20.94 4.71 -16.48
C GLN A 400 -20.44 5.95 -17.24
N TRP A 401 -21.34 6.59 -17.98
CA TRP A 401 -21.10 7.89 -18.60
C TRP A 401 -20.73 8.94 -17.55
N ALA A 402 -19.69 9.74 -17.82
CA ALA A 402 -19.19 10.76 -16.91
C ALA A 402 -20.25 11.78 -16.51
N ILE A 403 -21.15 12.11 -17.44
CA ILE A 403 -22.25 13.07 -17.22
C ILE A 403 -23.41 12.51 -16.38
N HIS A 404 -23.45 11.20 -16.13
CA HIS A 404 -24.49 10.53 -15.33
C HIS A 404 -24.00 10.17 -13.93
N LEU A 405 -22.79 10.57 -13.57
CA LEU A 405 -22.26 10.40 -12.23
C LEU A 405 -23.09 11.20 -11.22
N GLU A 406 -23.31 10.64 -10.04
CA GLU A 406 -24.08 11.27 -8.98
C GLU A 406 -23.31 12.46 -8.41
N ILE A 407 -24.00 13.54 -8.05
CA ILE A 407 -23.34 14.66 -7.34
C ILE A 407 -22.93 14.17 -5.95
N GLY A 408 -21.64 14.27 -5.66
CA GLY A 408 -21.05 13.97 -4.37
C GLY A 408 -20.98 15.19 -3.44
N HIS A 409 -20.65 14.95 -2.18
CA HIS A 409 -20.28 16.03 -1.27
C HIS A 409 -18.90 16.58 -1.65
N SER A 410 -18.75 17.91 -1.64
CA SER A 410 -17.47 18.56 -1.88
C SER A 410 -17.12 19.46 -0.70
N ASP A 411 -16.14 19.04 0.09
CA ASP A 411 -15.50 19.87 1.11
C ASP A 411 -14.39 20.75 0.50
N ILE A 412 -14.09 20.58 -0.78
CA ILE A 412 -13.01 21.28 -1.48
C ILE A 412 -13.59 22.48 -2.22
N ALA A 413 -13.26 23.68 -1.76
CA ALA A 413 -13.86 24.94 -2.23
C ALA A 413 -13.85 25.12 -3.76
N ASP A 414 -12.78 24.69 -4.44
CA ASP A 414 -12.55 24.94 -5.86
C ASP A 414 -13.02 23.80 -6.79
N TYR A 415 -13.62 22.74 -6.25
CA TYR A 415 -14.00 21.54 -7.02
C TYR A 415 -15.46 21.13 -6.80
N ASP A 416 -16.06 20.62 -7.86
CA ASP A 416 -17.29 19.83 -7.81
C ASP A 416 -16.92 18.34 -7.87
N VAL A 417 -17.58 17.51 -7.06
CA VAL A 417 -17.30 16.08 -6.94
C VAL A 417 -18.46 15.29 -7.51
N TYR A 418 -18.15 14.35 -8.39
CA TYR A 418 -19.12 13.41 -8.95
C TYR A 418 -18.70 11.97 -8.63
N VAL A 419 -19.66 11.11 -8.29
CA VAL A 419 -19.41 9.78 -7.74
C VAL A 419 -20.07 8.72 -8.59
N TYR A 420 -19.32 7.66 -8.88
CA TYR A 420 -19.85 6.39 -9.38
C TYR A 420 -19.78 5.34 -8.27
N ARG A 421 -20.93 4.87 -7.79
CA ARG A 421 -21.03 3.74 -6.86
C ARG A 421 -21.36 2.46 -7.60
N THR A 422 -20.64 1.39 -7.31
CA THR A 422 -20.90 0.08 -7.91
C THR A 422 -21.27 -0.96 -6.86
N ASP A 423 -21.84 -2.08 -7.31
CA ASP A 423 -22.10 -3.27 -6.48
C ASP A 423 -20.86 -4.19 -6.37
N MET A 424 -19.78 -3.86 -7.09
CA MET A 424 -18.55 -4.63 -7.19
C MET A 424 -17.77 -4.54 -5.87
N ALA A 425 -17.33 -5.68 -5.34
CA ALA A 425 -16.48 -5.71 -4.14
C ALA A 425 -15.14 -5.02 -4.42
N MET A 426 -14.65 -4.20 -3.47
CA MET A 426 -13.28 -3.70 -3.51
C MET A 426 -12.33 -4.87 -3.24
N SER A 427 -11.41 -5.14 -4.16
CA SER A 427 -10.46 -6.24 -4.03
C SER A 427 -9.12 -5.86 -4.66
N PRO A 428 -8.02 -6.53 -4.26
CA PRO A 428 -6.72 -6.26 -4.84
C PRO A 428 -6.71 -6.40 -6.37
N GLY A 429 -6.11 -5.43 -7.06
CA GLY A 429 -5.96 -5.38 -8.51
C GLY A 429 -6.94 -4.49 -9.25
N ILE A 430 -8.06 -4.13 -8.62
CA ILE A 430 -9.04 -3.24 -9.23
C ILE A 430 -8.39 -1.90 -9.56
N ASN A 431 -8.63 -1.41 -10.78
CA ASN A 431 -8.29 -0.05 -11.17
C ASN A 431 -9.47 0.59 -11.91
N VAL A 432 -9.49 1.91 -11.93
CA VAL A 432 -10.50 2.70 -12.64
C VAL A 432 -9.82 3.51 -13.72
N ARG A 433 -10.48 3.60 -14.88
CA ARG A 433 -9.99 4.37 -16.02
C ARG A 433 -11.05 5.32 -16.54
N PHE A 434 -10.61 6.49 -16.99
CA PHE A 434 -11.45 7.46 -17.68
C PHE A 434 -11.15 7.42 -19.18
N ILE A 435 -12.17 7.16 -19.98
CA ILE A 435 -12.05 7.02 -21.43
C ILE A 435 -12.78 8.15 -22.14
N LEU A 436 -12.08 8.83 -23.06
CA LEU A 436 -12.62 9.90 -23.88
C LEU A 436 -13.07 9.35 -25.24
N TRP A 437 -14.35 9.49 -25.57
CA TRP A 437 -14.94 8.98 -26.82
C TRP A 437 -14.36 9.61 -28.09
N ARG A 438 -14.32 10.94 -28.18
CA ARG A 438 -14.01 11.64 -29.44
C ARG A 438 -12.55 11.51 -29.91
N ARG A 439 -11.65 10.99 -29.07
CA ARG A 439 -10.22 10.81 -29.40
C ARG A 439 -9.68 9.39 -29.08
N TYR A 440 -10.55 8.43 -28.74
CA TYR A 440 -10.20 7.04 -28.36
C TYR A 440 -8.96 6.94 -27.45
N GLY A 441 -8.91 7.79 -26.42
CA GLY A 441 -7.76 7.88 -25.54
C GLY A 441 -8.19 7.68 -24.09
N GLU A 442 -7.52 6.76 -23.41
CA GLU A 442 -7.48 6.74 -21.95
C GLU A 442 -6.84 8.05 -21.45
N LYS A 443 -7.54 8.76 -20.56
CA LYS A 443 -7.10 10.07 -20.03
C LYS A 443 -6.61 10.01 -18.59
N ALA A 444 -7.09 9.03 -17.84
CA ALA A 444 -6.62 8.72 -16.51
C ALA A 444 -6.80 7.23 -16.24
N ARG A 445 -5.87 6.68 -15.45
CA ARG A 445 -5.89 5.32 -14.92
C ARG A 445 -5.35 5.36 -13.51
N THR A 446 -6.10 4.84 -12.56
CA THR A 446 -5.65 4.71 -11.17
C THR A 446 -4.64 3.57 -11.04
N ALA A 447 -3.83 3.60 -9.98
CA ALA A 447 -3.10 2.40 -9.57
C ALA A 447 -4.08 1.23 -9.32
N SER A 448 -3.58 0.01 -9.48
CA SER A 448 -4.31 -1.17 -9.07
C SER A 448 -4.34 -1.23 -7.55
N TRP A 449 -5.55 -1.36 -6.98
CA TRP A 449 -5.78 -1.42 -5.55
C TRP A 449 -4.90 -2.49 -4.88
N GLU A 450 -4.09 -2.10 -3.90
CA GLU A 450 -3.24 -3.00 -3.10
C GLU A 450 -2.35 -3.99 -3.91
N ILE A 451 -2.03 -3.67 -5.18
CA ILE A 451 -0.94 -4.34 -5.90
C ILE A 451 0.29 -3.44 -5.81
N GLN A 452 1.06 -3.58 -4.73
CA GLN A 452 2.48 -3.29 -4.82
C GLN A 452 3.18 -4.54 -5.36
N ASN A 453 3.99 -4.36 -6.40
CA ASN A 453 4.67 -5.44 -7.12
C ASN A 453 5.43 -6.39 -6.16
N PRO A 454 5.12 -7.69 -6.13
CA PRO A 454 6.08 -8.70 -5.71
C PRO A 454 7.20 -8.77 -6.74
N ALA A 455 8.40 -9.03 -6.24
CA ALA A 455 9.66 -9.24 -6.95
C ALA A 455 9.54 -9.91 -8.34
N LYS A 456 9.37 -9.09 -9.39
CA LYS A 456 9.68 -9.49 -10.78
C LYS A 456 11.18 -9.49 -11.06
N GLU A 457 12.00 -8.91 -10.19
CA GLU A 457 13.44 -8.79 -10.41
C GLU A 457 14.16 -10.11 -10.10
N LYS A 458 14.73 -10.70 -11.16
CA LYS A 458 15.79 -11.71 -11.02
C LYS A 458 17.00 -11.06 -10.34
N VAL A 459 17.62 -11.77 -9.40
CA VAL A 459 18.82 -11.32 -8.70
C VAL A 459 20.03 -11.99 -9.32
N GLU A 460 20.95 -11.17 -9.85
CA GLU A 460 22.21 -11.65 -10.44
C GLU A 460 23.09 -12.31 -9.37
N MET A 461 23.69 -13.45 -9.72
CA MET A 461 24.60 -14.18 -8.85
C MET A 461 25.99 -13.57 -8.90
N LYS A 462 26.53 -13.20 -7.74
CA LYS A 462 27.85 -12.55 -7.66
C LYS A 462 28.94 -13.46 -8.22
N GLY A 463 29.56 -13.01 -9.33
CA GLY A 463 30.71 -13.67 -9.96
C GLY A 463 30.36 -14.75 -10.98
N TYR A 464 29.08 -14.90 -11.35
CA TYR A 464 28.62 -15.92 -12.30
C TYR A 464 27.62 -15.35 -13.30
N ASP A 465 27.60 -15.89 -14.51
CA ASP A 465 26.63 -15.58 -15.56
C ASP A 465 25.29 -16.31 -15.31
N ALA A 466 24.72 -16.10 -14.11
CA ALA A 466 23.51 -16.75 -13.63
C ALA A 466 22.68 -15.81 -12.74
N SER A 467 21.36 -16.02 -12.67
CA SER A 467 20.48 -15.24 -11.80
C SER A 467 19.37 -16.09 -11.17
N LEU A 468 18.87 -15.66 -10.01
CA LEU A 468 17.86 -16.35 -9.21
C LEU A 468 16.59 -15.51 -9.08
N GLN A 469 15.43 -16.12 -9.23
CA GLN A 469 14.13 -15.50 -9.00
C GLN A 469 13.27 -16.38 -8.09
N ILE A 470 12.51 -15.77 -7.19
CA ILE A 470 11.46 -16.43 -6.41
C ILE A 470 10.10 -16.13 -7.04
N TYR A 471 9.22 -17.11 -7.09
CA TYR A 471 7.85 -16.99 -7.58
C TYR A 471 6.92 -17.94 -6.83
N THR A 472 5.61 -17.75 -6.96
CA THR A 472 4.60 -18.64 -6.37
C THR A 472 3.98 -19.52 -7.44
N GLU A 473 3.80 -20.80 -7.12
CA GLU A 473 3.08 -21.80 -7.92
C GLU A 473 2.32 -22.69 -6.94
N GLU A 474 1.00 -22.79 -7.11
CA GLU A 474 0.05 -23.47 -6.22
C GLU A 474 0.14 -23.03 -4.75
N GLY A 475 0.46 -21.75 -4.52
CA GLY A 475 0.68 -21.20 -3.18
C GLY A 475 1.97 -21.67 -2.50
N TYR A 476 2.84 -22.38 -3.22
CA TYR A 476 4.16 -22.80 -2.73
C TYR A 476 5.27 -21.89 -3.25
N ALA A 477 6.29 -21.72 -2.42
CA ALA A 477 7.49 -21.00 -2.78
C ALA A 477 8.29 -21.78 -3.81
N CYS A 478 8.51 -21.17 -4.97
CA CYS A 478 9.21 -21.77 -6.10
C CYS A 478 10.34 -20.86 -6.57
N THR A 479 11.32 -21.43 -7.26
CA THR A 479 12.49 -20.68 -7.76
C THR A 479 12.79 -20.97 -9.21
N ARG A 480 13.13 -19.92 -9.95
CA ARG A 480 13.76 -20.02 -11.27
C ARG A 480 15.24 -19.70 -11.15
N LEU A 481 16.06 -20.56 -11.74
CA LEU A 481 17.48 -20.35 -11.94
C LEU A 481 17.71 -20.12 -13.43
N TYR A 482 18.20 -18.95 -13.78
CA TYR A 482 18.57 -18.60 -15.15
C TYR A 482 20.08 -18.78 -15.31
N ILE A 483 20.49 -19.61 -16.26
CA ILE A 483 21.90 -19.82 -16.62
C ILE A 483 22.12 -19.28 -18.02
N LYS A 484 23.04 -18.33 -18.21
CA LYS A 484 23.33 -17.81 -19.54
C LYS A 484 23.92 -18.93 -20.41
N LYS A 485 23.51 -19.03 -21.68
CA LYS A 485 24.00 -20.09 -22.59
C LYS A 485 25.51 -20.08 -22.80
N SER A 486 26.18 -18.95 -22.56
CA SER A 486 27.63 -18.82 -22.57
C SER A 486 28.32 -19.49 -21.37
N PHE A 487 27.61 -19.75 -20.27
CA PHE A 487 28.13 -20.40 -19.08
C PHE A 487 28.00 -21.92 -19.20
N THR A 488 28.83 -22.53 -20.05
CA THR A 488 28.65 -23.92 -20.50
C THR A 488 29.05 -24.98 -19.46
N ASP A 489 29.96 -24.65 -18.54
CA ASP A 489 30.48 -25.52 -17.47
C ASP A 489 29.77 -25.30 -16.12
N TRP A 490 28.59 -24.68 -16.15
CA TRP A 490 27.85 -24.32 -14.94
C TRP A 490 27.51 -25.52 -14.04
N LYS A 491 27.29 -26.71 -14.62
CA LYS A 491 27.00 -27.93 -13.84
C LYS A 491 28.19 -28.38 -13.01
N ASP A 492 29.39 -28.25 -13.52
CA ASP A 492 30.61 -28.61 -12.78
C ASP A 492 30.90 -27.51 -11.75
N THR A 493 30.71 -26.25 -12.14
CA THR A 493 30.87 -25.10 -11.24
C THR A 493 29.88 -25.11 -10.07
N PHE A 494 28.62 -25.51 -10.31
CA PHE A 494 27.55 -25.58 -9.31
C PHE A 494 27.29 -27.00 -8.81
N GLU A 495 28.29 -27.90 -8.92
CA GLU A 495 28.14 -29.33 -8.63
C GLU A 495 27.54 -29.61 -7.26
N CYS A 496 27.96 -28.87 -6.25
CA CYS A 496 27.43 -28.94 -4.90
C CYS A 496 26.73 -27.64 -4.50
N SER A 497 26.11 -26.89 -5.42
CA SER A 497 25.35 -25.68 -5.03
C SER A 497 23.89 -26.01 -4.75
N TRP A 498 23.29 -25.26 -3.83
CA TRP A 498 21.90 -25.47 -3.43
C TRP A 498 21.16 -24.15 -3.25
N VAL A 499 19.84 -24.20 -3.35
CA VAL A 499 18.95 -23.08 -3.07
C VAL A 499 18.14 -23.39 -1.82
N GLY A 500 18.17 -22.47 -0.85
CA GLY A 500 17.39 -22.53 0.38
C GLY A 500 16.21 -21.58 0.35
N PHE A 501 15.09 -22.01 0.93
CA PHE A 501 13.89 -21.22 1.15
C PHE A 501 13.79 -20.82 2.62
N TYR A 502 13.56 -19.53 2.86
CA TYR A 502 13.56 -18.93 4.19
C TYR A 502 12.23 -18.25 4.44
N SER A 503 11.69 -18.40 5.64
CA SER A 503 10.45 -17.75 6.05
C SER A 503 10.61 -16.27 6.42
N ASP A 504 11.86 -15.80 6.53
CA ASP A 504 12.20 -14.47 7.03
C ASP A 504 13.59 -14.06 6.54
N GLU A 505 13.80 -12.76 6.32
CA GLU A 505 15.05 -12.23 5.75
C GLU A 505 16.24 -12.18 6.72
N HIS A 506 15.98 -12.27 8.03
CA HIS A 506 16.98 -12.22 9.08
C HIS A 506 17.49 -13.60 9.52
N LYS A 507 16.91 -14.68 8.99
CA LYS A 507 17.37 -16.04 9.25
C LYS A 507 18.81 -16.27 8.79
N GLY A 508 19.60 -16.96 9.62
CA GLY A 508 20.94 -17.41 9.28
C GLY A 508 20.93 -18.41 8.12
N THR A 509 22.06 -18.56 7.43
CA THR A 509 22.18 -19.39 6.21
C THR A 509 21.94 -20.88 6.42
N SER A 510 21.91 -21.35 7.66
CA SER A 510 21.57 -22.74 8.02
C SER A 510 20.12 -22.93 8.48
N GLU A 511 19.33 -21.85 8.59
CA GLU A 511 17.96 -21.86 9.14
C GLU A 511 16.87 -21.90 8.06
N TYR A 512 17.19 -22.46 6.89
CA TYR A 512 16.24 -22.65 5.81
C TYR A 512 15.12 -23.61 6.22
N TYR A 513 13.91 -23.36 5.73
CA TYR A 513 12.76 -24.25 5.93
C TYR A 513 12.83 -25.45 4.98
N ASN A 514 13.19 -25.20 3.73
CA ASN A 514 13.37 -26.22 2.70
C ASN A 514 14.54 -25.85 1.80
N TRP A 515 15.12 -26.83 1.11
CA TRP A 515 16.27 -26.62 0.23
C TRP A 515 16.35 -27.67 -0.87
N GLN A 516 17.09 -27.38 -1.94
CA GLN A 516 17.36 -28.33 -3.00
C GLN A 516 18.69 -28.09 -3.72
N TRP A 517 19.35 -29.17 -4.12
CA TRP A 517 20.52 -29.13 -5.00
C TRP A 517 20.16 -28.58 -6.38
N VAL A 518 20.97 -27.65 -6.87
CA VAL A 518 20.74 -26.97 -8.14
C VAL A 518 20.78 -27.92 -9.33
N LYS A 519 21.63 -28.97 -9.29
CA LYS A 519 21.67 -30.03 -10.32
C LYS A 519 20.35 -30.81 -10.45
N SER A 520 19.52 -30.80 -9.42
CA SER A 520 18.23 -31.49 -9.40
C SER A 520 17.08 -30.61 -9.89
N PHE A 521 17.35 -29.36 -10.28
CA PHE A 521 16.32 -28.49 -10.87
C PHE A 521 15.95 -28.98 -12.25
N SER A 522 14.66 -28.91 -12.56
CA SER A 522 14.12 -29.35 -13.85
C SER A 522 14.36 -28.28 -14.91
N LYS A 523 14.98 -28.64 -16.03
CA LYS A 523 15.16 -27.70 -17.16
C LYS A 523 13.80 -27.41 -17.81
N GLU A 524 13.51 -26.14 -18.05
CA GLU A 524 12.31 -25.70 -18.76
C GLU A 524 12.48 -25.88 -20.28
N ASN A 525 11.43 -26.35 -20.97
CA ASN A 525 11.49 -26.68 -22.40
C ASN A 525 11.54 -25.46 -23.33
N LYS A 526 11.08 -24.30 -22.85
CA LYS A 526 11.18 -23.00 -23.53
C LYS A 526 11.59 -21.96 -22.51
N SER A 527 12.73 -21.31 -22.70
CA SER A 527 13.11 -20.17 -21.87
C SER A 527 12.45 -18.91 -22.42
N ASP A 528 11.87 -18.12 -21.53
CA ASP A 528 11.30 -16.80 -21.86
C ASP A 528 12.38 -15.76 -22.21
N ILE A 529 13.67 -16.08 -21.99
CA ILE A 529 14.80 -15.18 -22.22
C ILE A 529 15.76 -15.84 -23.22
N TRP A 530 15.90 -15.23 -24.39
CA TRP A 530 16.62 -15.78 -25.55
C TRP A 530 18.04 -16.29 -25.26
N ASP A 531 18.78 -15.63 -24.36
CA ASP A 531 20.18 -15.94 -24.03
C ASP A 531 20.38 -16.85 -22.82
N TYR A 532 19.30 -17.34 -22.19
CA TYR A 532 19.37 -18.13 -20.97
C TYR A 532 18.71 -19.50 -21.13
N ASP A 533 19.19 -20.46 -20.35
CA ASP A 533 18.50 -21.70 -20.01
C ASP A 533 17.84 -21.51 -18.63
N THR A 534 16.56 -21.85 -18.52
CA THR A 534 15.81 -21.75 -17.25
C THR A 534 15.71 -23.12 -16.58
N TYR A 535 15.97 -23.15 -15.28
CA TYR A 535 15.83 -24.34 -14.42
C TYR A 535 14.88 -24.02 -13.26
N LEU A 536 13.98 -24.94 -12.96
CA LEU A 536 12.86 -24.74 -12.05
C LEU A 536 12.97 -25.68 -10.85
N TYR A 537 12.58 -25.18 -9.68
CA TYR A 537 12.33 -26.00 -8.51
C TYR A 537 11.13 -25.47 -7.72
N ARG A 538 10.21 -26.38 -7.40
CA ARG A 538 9.06 -26.16 -6.55
C ARG A 538 9.35 -26.73 -5.17
N SER A 539 9.28 -25.89 -4.14
CA SER A 539 9.45 -26.33 -2.76
C SER A 539 8.10 -26.79 -2.17
N ASN A 540 8.15 -27.45 -1.00
CA ASN A 540 6.95 -27.74 -0.20
C ASN A 540 6.63 -26.62 0.81
N MET A 541 7.32 -25.47 0.76
CA MET A 541 7.10 -24.35 1.65
C MET A 541 5.96 -23.48 1.12
N ALA A 542 4.99 -23.14 1.95
CA ALA A 542 3.94 -22.18 1.56
C ALA A 542 4.53 -20.78 1.34
N MET A 543 4.06 -20.07 0.32
CA MET A 543 4.46 -18.70 0.04
C MET A 543 3.71 -17.73 0.96
N SER A 544 4.42 -16.79 1.59
CA SER A 544 3.86 -15.79 2.49
C SER A 544 4.73 -14.52 2.51
N PRO A 545 4.25 -13.39 3.06
CA PRO A 545 5.07 -12.21 3.25
C PRO A 545 6.38 -12.53 3.99
N GLY A 546 7.52 -12.09 3.45
CA GLY A 546 8.83 -12.34 4.04
C GLY A 546 9.58 -13.56 3.49
N VAL A 547 8.92 -14.42 2.69
CA VAL A 547 9.57 -15.61 2.12
C VAL A 547 10.65 -15.23 1.10
N GLN A 548 11.81 -15.88 1.17
CA GLN A 548 12.96 -15.63 0.28
C GLN A 548 13.60 -16.92 -0.22
N ALA A 549 14.28 -16.83 -1.36
CA ALA A 549 15.18 -17.84 -1.87
C ALA A 549 16.63 -17.33 -1.85
N ARG A 550 17.57 -18.19 -1.46
CA ARG A 550 19.01 -17.86 -1.43
C ARG A 550 19.83 -18.96 -2.07
N PHE A 551 20.79 -18.57 -2.88
CA PHE A 551 21.72 -19.49 -3.53
C PHE A 551 23.01 -19.60 -2.72
N MET A 552 23.39 -20.84 -2.41
CA MET A 552 24.53 -21.18 -1.57
C MET A 552 25.53 -22.04 -2.33
N LEU A 553 26.81 -21.68 -2.23
CA LEU A 553 27.93 -22.41 -2.84
C LEU A 553 28.61 -23.29 -1.78
N LEU A 554 28.36 -24.61 -1.76
CA LEU A 554 28.79 -25.51 -0.66
C LEU A 554 30.31 -25.54 -0.45
N ASN A 555 31.12 -25.41 -1.50
CA ASN A 555 32.59 -25.45 -1.38
C ASN A 555 33.18 -24.24 -0.61
N SER A 556 32.38 -23.20 -0.35
CA SER A 556 32.79 -21.99 0.40
C SER A 556 31.85 -21.60 1.54
N GLY A 557 30.59 -22.07 1.52
CA GLY A 557 29.54 -21.58 2.42
C GLY A 557 29.00 -20.20 2.05
N ASP A 558 29.47 -19.61 0.94
CA ASP A 558 29.10 -18.27 0.52
C ASP A 558 27.69 -18.22 -0.08
N GLU A 559 26.92 -17.22 0.34
CA GLU A 559 25.70 -16.79 -0.32
C GLU A 559 26.06 -15.98 -1.58
N LYS A 560 25.64 -16.44 -2.77
CA LYS A 560 25.94 -15.76 -4.04
C LYS A 560 24.77 -14.95 -4.60
N ALA A 561 23.53 -15.27 -4.18
CA ALA A 561 22.34 -14.50 -4.50
C ALA A 561 21.27 -14.66 -3.41
N ARG A 562 20.46 -13.61 -3.22
CA ARG A 562 19.32 -13.56 -2.30
C ARG A 562 18.19 -12.79 -2.95
N THR A 563 17.02 -13.39 -3.06
CA THR A 563 15.82 -12.70 -3.57
C THR A 563 15.29 -11.72 -2.53
N LEU A 564 14.59 -10.68 -3.00
CA LEU A 564 13.79 -9.83 -2.11
C LEU A 564 12.73 -10.69 -1.38
N PRO A 565 12.30 -10.31 -0.17
CA PRO A 565 11.20 -10.98 0.50
C PRO A 565 9.91 -10.89 -0.32
N TRP A 566 9.12 -11.96 -0.31
CA TRP A 566 7.83 -12.03 -0.99
C TRP A 566 6.85 -11.04 -0.35
N GLU A 567 6.07 -10.32 -1.17
CA GLU A 567 4.97 -9.44 -0.76
C GLU A 567 3.72 -9.80 -1.60
N ILE A 568 2.51 -9.64 -1.05
CA ILE A 568 1.27 -10.33 -1.50
C ILE A 568 0.86 -9.97 -2.94
N GLN A 569 0.69 -10.97 -3.80
CA GLN A 569 -0.21 -10.95 -4.96
C GLN A 569 -1.29 -12.05 -4.81
N ARG A 570 -2.50 -11.75 -5.34
CA ARG A 570 -3.81 -12.43 -5.20
C ARG A 570 -3.78 -13.96 -5.10
N LEU A 571 -4.56 -14.49 -4.14
CA LEU A 571 -5.10 -15.86 -4.08
C LEU A 571 -6.28 -15.98 -5.04
N ALA A 572 -6.36 -16.99 -5.91
CA ALA A 572 -7.61 -17.31 -6.61
C ALA A 572 -8.41 -18.36 -5.82
N ASN A 573 -9.53 -17.96 -5.20
CA ASN A 573 -10.30 -18.85 -4.32
C ASN A 573 -11.40 -19.67 -5.02
N SER A 574 -11.51 -20.91 -4.56
CA SER A 574 -12.48 -21.98 -4.86
C SER A 574 -13.98 -21.65 -4.73
N ASN A 575 -14.38 -20.39 -4.51
CA ASN A 575 -15.77 -19.98 -4.23
C ASN A 575 -16.48 -19.26 -5.40
N TYR A 576 -15.82 -19.10 -6.55
CA TYR A 576 -16.41 -18.40 -7.70
C TYR A 576 -17.36 -19.30 -8.51
N THR A 577 -18.61 -18.85 -8.67
CA THR A 577 -19.62 -19.53 -9.49
C THR A 577 -19.94 -18.70 -10.73
N VAL A 578 -20.16 -19.35 -11.87
CA VAL A 578 -20.56 -18.73 -13.14
C VAL A 578 -21.99 -19.14 -13.48
N ASP A 579 -22.83 -18.17 -13.85
CA ASP A 579 -24.20 -18.45 -14.27
C ASP A 579 -24.25 -19.23 -15.60
N ILE A 580 -25.16 -20.20 -15.69
CA ILE A 580 -25.44 -20.92 -16.93
C ILE A 580 -26.43 -20.09 -17.76
N LYS A 581 -25.95 -19.55 -18.88
CA LYS A 581 -26.72 -18.63 -19.73
C LYS A 581 -28.06 -19.24 -20.14
N GLY A 582 -29.15 -18.57 -19.76
CA GLY A 582 -30.52 -18.95 -20.10
C GLY A 582 -31.21 -19.91 -19.13
N TYR A 583 -30.58 -20.24 -18.00
CA TYR A 583 -31.12 -21.17 -17.01
C TYR A 583 -30.88 -20.66 -15.57
N ASP A 584 -31.78 -21.00 -14.67
CA ASP A 584 -31.65 -20.72 -13.23
C ASP A 584 -30.69 -21.71 -12.56
N ALA A 585 -29.44 -21.74 -13.04
CA ALA A 585 -28.39 -22.65 -12.61
C ALA A 585 -27.00 -22.00 -12.67
N ARG A 586 -26.06 -22.46 -11.83
CA ARG A 586 -24.68 -21.98 -11.78
C ARG A 586 -23.67 -23.11 -11.76
N LEU A 587 -22.50 -22.89 -12.35
CA LEU A 587 -21.38 -23.80 -12.40
C LEU A 587 -20.22 -23.27 -11.55
N GLN A 588 -19.59 -24.14 -10.77
CA GLN A 588 -18.40 -23.85 -9.97
C GLN A 588 -17.33 -24.89 -10.28
N LEU A 589 -16.10 -24.44 -10.45
CA LEU A 589 -14.90 -25.28 -10.39
C LEU A 589 -14.34 -25.19 -8.98
N TYR A 590 -14.09 -26.32 -8.34
CA TYR A 590 -13.53 -26.38 -6.98
C TYR A 590 -12.54 -27.52 -6.84
N VAL A 591 -11.69 -27.43 -5.81
CA VAL A 591 -10.71 -28.47 -5.51
C VAL A 591 -11.16 -29.31 -4.32
N LYS A 592 -11.01 -30.62 -4.42
CA LYS A 592 -11.16 -31.54 -3.30
C LYS A 592 -10.02 -32.53 -3.33
N ASN A 593 -9.23 -32.60 -2.26
CA ASN A 593 -8.05 -33.47 -2.16
C ASN A 593 -7.07 -33.32 -3.36
N GLY A 594 -6.87 -32.09 -3.85
CA GLY A 594 -6.02 -31.81 -5.01
C GLY A 594 -6.61 -32.21 -6.37
N LYS A 595 -7.90 -32.59 -6.42
CA LYS A 595 -8.60 -32.98 -7.66
C LYS A 595 -9.59 -31.91 -8.13
N ALA A 596 -9.63 -31.71 -9.44
CA ALA A 596 -10.56 -30.81 -10.10
C ALA A 596 -11.96 -31.39 -10.04
N CYS A 597 -12.88 -30.64 -9.44
CA CYS A 597 -14.26 -31.04 -9.25
C CYS A 597 -15.18 -29.94 -9.77
N ALA A 598 -16.36 -30.33 -10.24
CA ALA A 598 -17.38 -29.40 -10.69
C ALA A 598 -18.60 -29.50 -9.76
N ARG A 599 -19.13 -28.35 -9.36
CA ARG A 599 -20.38 -28.25 -8.62
C ARG A 599 -21.39 -27.46 -9.44
N LEU A 600 -22.60 -27.97 -9.48
CA LEU A 600 -23.74 -27.35 -10.12
C LEU A 600 -24.76 -26.95 -9.06
N TYR A 601 -25.08 -25.67 -9.05
CA TYR A 601 -26.15 -25.12 -8.22
C TYR A 601 -27.40 -24.98 -9.08
N ILE A 602 -28.48 -25.66 -8.71
CA ILE A 602 -29.79 -25.57 -9.35
C ILE A 602 -30.74 -24.84 -8.42
N ARG A 603 -31.37 -23.76 -8.89
CA ARG A 603 -32.34 -23.05 -8.07
C ARG A 603 -33.54 -23.95 -7.78
N GLU A 604 -34.06 -23.94 -6.55
CA GLU A 604 -35.20 -24.79 -6.15
C GLU A 604 -36.45 -24.56 -7.02
N SER A 605 -36.61 -23.35 -7.59
CA SER A 605 -37.68 -23.02 -8.54
C SER A 605 -37.55 -23.68 -9.91
N PHE A 606 -36.36 -24.16 -10.29
CA PHE A 606 -36.11 -24.79 -11.58
C PHE A 606 -36.42 -26.30 -11.56
N THR A 607 -37.69 -26.63 -11.33
CA THR A 607 -38.13 -28.01 -11.01
C THR A 607 -38.02 -29.01 -12.17
N ASN A 608 -38.04 -28.56 -13.43
CA ASN A 608 -37.90 -29.40 -14.63
C ASN A 608 -36.45 -29.53 -15.15
N TRP A 609 -35.45 -29.09 -14.37
CA TRP A 609 -34.06 -28.99 -14.83
C TRP A 609 -33.48 -30.30 -15.40
N LYS A 610 -33.84 -31.47 -14.83
CA LYS A 610 -33.34 -32.76 -15.33
C LYS A 610 -33.81 -33.08 -16.75
N LYS A 611 -35.00 -32.60 -17.14
CA LYS A 611 -35.52 -32.74 -18.50
C LYS A 611 -34.89 -31.72 -19.45
N GLU A 612 -34.59 -30.52 -18.96
CA GLU A 612 -33.93 -29.50 -19.76
C GLU A 612 -32.44 -29.79 -19.99
N PHE A 613 -31.76 -30.29 -18.98
CA PHE A 613 -30.37 -30.74 -19.01
C PHE A 613 -30.25 -32.22 -19.35
N ASP A 614 -31.30 -32.85 -19.89
CA ASP A 614 -31.21 -34.21 -20.41
C ASP A 614 -30.06 -34.27 -21.42
N LYS A 615 -29.18 -35.24 -21.23
CA LYS A 615 -27.95 -35.41 -22.01
C LYS A 615 -26.97 -34.21 -21.96
N SER A 616 -27.14 -33.21 -21.11
CA SER A 616 -26.13 -32.14 -20.94
C SER A 616 -24.99 -32.60 -20.06
N TRP A 617 -23.80 -32.03 -20.25
CA TRP A 617 -22.58 -32.49 -19.57
C TRP A 617 -21.68 -31.31 -19.17
N VAL A 618 -20.87 -31.53 -18.15
CA VAL A 618 -19.78 -30.61 -17.77
C VAL A 618 -18.47 -31.27 -18.11
N GLY A 619 -17.62 -30.55 -18.83
CA GLY A 619 -16.24 -30.92 -19.11
C GLY A 619 -15.27 -30.18 -18.20
N LEU A 620 -14.21 -30.87 -17.80
CA LEU A 620 -13.02 -30.30 -17.21
C LEU A 620 -11.92 -30.28 -18.27
N TYR A 621 -11.27 -29.13 -18.41
CA TYR A 621 -10.29 -28.84 -19.46
C TYR A 621 -9.00 -28.40 -18.78
N ALA A 622 -7.86 -28.93 -19.21
CA ALA A 622 -6.56 -28.60 -18.63
C ALA A 622 -6.09 -27.17 -18.97
N ASP A 623 -6.58 -26.59 -20.07
CA ASP A 623 -6.18 -25.26 -20.54
C ASP A 623 -7.37 -24.50 -21.16
N GLU A 624 -7.28 -23.18 -21.19
CA GLU A 624 -8.30 -22.30 -21.77
C GLU A 624 -8.44 -22.46 -23.30
N ASN A 625 -7.38 -22.90 -23.98
CA ASN A 625 -7.31 -22.98 -25.44
C ASN A 625 -7.66 -24.36 -26.00
N THR A 626 -7.95 -25.35 -25.14
CA THR A 626 -8.33 -26.69 -25.62
C THR A 626 -9.82 -26.78 -25.93
N PHE A 627 -10.12 -27.46 -27.04
CA PHE A 627 -11.49 -27.80 -27.47
C PHE A 627 -11.91 -29.20 -27.02
N GLU A 628 -10.96 -30.04 -26.66
CA GLU A 628 -11.19 -31.38 -26.11
C GLU A 628 -11.14 -31.34 -24.58
N TYR A 629 -12.09 -32.01 -23.94
CA TYR A 629 -12.14 -32.13 -22.48
C TYR A 629 -11.28 -33.31 -22.03
N ASP A 630 -10.60 -33.15 -20.90
CA ASP A 630 -9.82 -34.22 -20.27
C ASP A 630 -10.73 -35.17 -19.48
N PHE A 631 -11.77 -34.61 -18.87
CA PHE A 631 -12.79 -35.36 -18.14
C PHE A 631 -14.15 -34.75 -18.40
N HIS A 632 -15.19 -35.59 -18.51
CA HIS A 632 -16.55 -35.11 -18.56
C HIS A 632 -17.51 -36.00 -17.79
N LYS A 633 -18.64 -35.43 -17.39
CA LYS A 633 -19.75 -36.19 -16.83
C LYS A 633 -21.08 -35.56 -17.20
N TRP A 634 -22.06 -36.40 -17.51
CA TRP A 634 -23.43 -35.98 -17.74
C TRP A 634 -24.03 -35.46 -16.43
N VAL A 635 -24.67 -34.30 -16.51
CA VAL A 635 -25.13 -33.53 -15.35
C VAL A 635 -26.18 -34.31 -14.54
N VAL A 636 -27.01 -35.09 -15.22
CA VAL A 636 -28.04 -35.94 -14.59
C VAL A 636 -27.46 -37.02 -13.65
N TYR A 637 -26.16 -37.32 -13.75
CA TYR A 637 -25.44 -38.25 -12.87
C TYR A 637 -24.59 -37.57 -11.81
N PHE A 638 -24.74 -36.25 -11.60
CA PHE A 638 -24.10 -35.57 -10.49
C PHE A 638 -24.79 -35.97 -9.17
N SER A 639 -23.99 -36.15 -8.13
CA SER A 639 -24.50 -36.57 -6.82
C SER A 639 -25.01 -35.35 -6.04
N LYS A 640 -26.22 -35.44 -5.48
CA LYS A 640 -26.76 -34.35 -4.65
C LYS A 640 -25.99 -34.26 -3.33
N GLU A 641 -25.56 -33.07 -2.95
CA GLU A 641 -24.95 -32.80 -1.65
C GLU A 641 -26.00 -32.40 -0.61
N SER A 642 -25.76 -32.78 0.65
CA SER A 642 -26.68 -32.55 1.78
C SER A 642 -26.68 -31.10 2.30
N ASN A 643 -25.66 -30.31 1.94
CA ASN A 643 -25.48 -28.95 2.45
C ASN A 643 -25.04 -28.04 1.30
N THR A 644 -25.87 -27.06 0.94
CA THR A 644 -25.75 -26.38 -0.36
C THR A 644 -24.94 -25.09 -0.28
N GLY A 645 -24.64 -24.58 0.93
CA GLY A 645 -23.84 -23.37 1.13
C GLY A 645 -24.42 -22.07 0.53
N ILE A 646 -25.51 -22.17 -0.24
CA ILE A 646 -26.19 -21.09 -0.94
C ILE A 646 -27.71 -21.29 -0.76
N GLN A 647 -28.38 -20.28 -0.21
CA GLN A 647 -29.81 -20.32 0.08
C GLN A 647 -30.64 -20.39 -1.22
N ASN A 648 -31.68 -21.23 -1.26
CA ASN A 648 -32.59 -21.47 -2.39
C ASN A 648 -31.99 -22.23 -3.60
N TYR A 649 -30.86 -22.90 -3.42
CA TYR A 649 -30.24 -23.75 -4.44
C TYR A 649 -29.98 -25.16 -3.90
N ASP A 650 -30.26 -26.15 -4.75
CA ASP A 650 -29.78 -27.52 -4.62
C ASP A 650 -28.37 -27.65 -5.22
N SER A 651 -27.45 -28.30 -4.51
CA SER A 651 -26.07 -28.55 -4.97
C SER A 651 -25.92 -29.99 -5.48
N TYR A 652 -25.34 -30.11 -6.67
CA TYR A 652 -24.98 -31.39 -7.29
C TYR A 652 -23.51 -31.37 -7.66
N VAL A 653 -22.76 -32.41 -7.29
CA VAL A 653 -21.30 -32.46 -7.51
C VAL A 653 -20.85 -33.59 -8.41
N PHE A 654 -19.76 -33.30 -9.10
CA PHE A 654 -18.96 -34.24 -9.84
C PHE A 654 -17.51 -34.12 -9.37
N GLU A 655 -17.03 -35.17 -8.72
CA GLU A 655 -15.64 -35.33 -8.33
C GLU A 655 -14.93 -36.13 -9.40
N SER A 656 -13.90 -35.55 -10.01
CA SER A 656 -13.10 -36.21 -11.03
C SER A 656 -11.78 -36.74 -10.45
N SER A 657 -11.06 -37.55 -11.23
CA SER A 657 -9.68 -37.95 -10.91
C SER A 657 -8.63 -37.00 -11.48
N MET A 658 -9.04 -35.95 -12.22
CA MET A 658 -8.17 -34.93 -12.79
C MET A 658 -7.51 -34.12 -11.68
N THR A 659 -6.19 -33.95 -11.75
CA THR A 659 -5.45 -33.10 -10.81
C THR A 659 -5.75 -31.63 -11.10
N MET A 660 -6.03 -30.83 -10.08
CA MET A 660 -6.23 -29.39 -10.23
C MET A 660 -4.89 -28.69 -10.41
N HIS A 661 -4.77 -27.78 -11.37
CA HIS A 661 -3.57 -26.97 -11.62
C HIS A 661 -3.97 -25.65 -12.30
N PRO A 662 -3.07 -24.65 -12.37
CA PRO A 662 -3.32 -23.44 -13.13
C PRO A 662 -3.73 -23.72 -14.57
N GLY A 663 -4.78 -23.06 -15.04
CA GLY A 663 -5.36 -23.26 -16.37
C GLY A 663 -6.60 -24.15 -16.40
N VAL A 664 -6.83 -24.98 -15.37
CA VAL A 664 -7.98 -25.90 -15.36
C VAL A 664 -9.30 -25.14 -15.37
N GLN A 665 -10.24 -25.52 -16.24
CA GLN A 665 -11.56 -24.91 -16.36
C GLN A 665 -12.67 -25.96 -16.33
N ALA A 666 -13.83 -25.59 -15.79
CA ALA A 666 -15.08 -26.31 -16.02
C ALA A 666 -15.93 -25.58 -17.05
N ARG A 667 -16.49 -26.32 -18.01
CA ARG A 667 -17.41 -25.79 -19.03
C ARG A 667 -18.68 -26.61 -19.08
N PHE A 668 -19.82 -25.93 -19.14
CA PHE A 668 -21.14 -26.55 -19.27
C PHE A 668 -21.58 -26.58 -20.73
N MET A 669 -21.89 -27.77 -21.23
CA MET A 669 -22.31 -28.01 -22.61
C MET A 669 -23.76 -28.49 -22.65
N LEU A 670 -24.60 -27.78 -23.39
CA LEU A 670 -26.01 -28.10 -23.55
C LEU A 670 -26.22 -29.04 -24.74
N HIS A 671 -26.74 -30.24 -24.51
CA HIS A 671 -26.84 -31.25 -25.58
C HIS A 671 -27.84 -30.90 -26.69
N LYS A 672 -28.95 -30.21 -26.37
CA LYS A 672 -29.97 -29.86 -27.38
C LYS A 672 -29.43 -28.94 -28.49
N SER A 673 -28.42 -28.12 -28.19
CA SER A 673 -27.83 -27.14 -29.12
C SER A 673 -26.36 -27.38 -29.45
N GLY A 674 -25.61 -28.13 -28.63
CA GLY A 674 -24.15 -28.24 -28.72
C GLY A 674 -23.40 -27.03 -28.14
N ASP A 675 -24.11 -25.92 -27.86
CA ASP A 675 -23.53 -24.70 -27.26
C ASP A 675 -22.91 -24.89 -25.88
N GLU A 676 -21.79 -24.19 -25.67
CA GLU A 676 -21.26 -23.85 -24.35
C GLU A 676 -22.15 -22.78 -23.69
N LYS A 677 -22.71 -23.07 -22.52
CA LYS A 677 -23.59 -22.13 -21.78
C LYS A 677 -22.94 -21.51 -20.54
N ALA A 678 -21.83 -22.07 -20.05
CA ALA A 678 -21.01 -21.50 -18.99
C ALA A 678 -19.56 -21.98 -19.09
N ARG A 679 -18.64 -21.13 -18.68
CA ARG A 679 -17.21 -21.41 -18.56
C ARG A 679 -16.70 -20.76 -17.29
N THR A 680 -16.07 -21.54 -16.42
CA THR A 680 -15.38 -20.98 -15.24
C THR A 680 -14.10 -20.29 -15.68
N LEU A 681 -13.64 -19.31 -14.89
CA LEU A 681 -12.29 -18.80 -15.05
C LEU A 681 -11.28 -19.97 -14.98
N PRO A 682 -10.15 -19.88 -15.68
CA PRO A 682 -9.07 -20.83 -15.45
C PRO A 682 -8.71 -20.79 -13.97
N TRP A 683 -8.55 -21.96 -13.36
CA TRP A 683 -7.98 -22.10 -12.05
C TRP A 683 -6.65 -21.35 -12.06
N LYS A 684 -6.47 -20.46 -11.10
CA LYS A 684 -5.24 -19.73 -10.86
C LYS A 684 -4.87 -20.03 -9.41
N ASP A 685 -3.61 -19.91 -9.07
CA ASP A 685 -3.14 -20.23 -7.71
C ASP A 685 -3.57 -19.19 -6.68
#